data_AF-A0A524CUZ7-F1
#
_entry.id   AF-A0A524CUZ7-F1
#
_cell.length_a   1.000
_cell.length_b   1.000
_cell.length_c   1.000
_cell.angle_alpha   90.00
_cell.angle_beta   90.00
_cell.angle_gamma   90.00
#
_symmetry.space_group_name_H-M   'P 1'
#
loop_
_entity.id
_entity.type
_entity.pdbx_description
1 polymer ?
#
loop_
_entity_poly.entity_id
_entity_poly.type
_entity_poly.pdbx_seq_one_letter_code
_entity_poly.pdbx_strand_id
1 'polypeptide(L)'
;MDGGDLMAEPATVEREMAPKRQRMMDMIMVLGGLKEESAIPLSRVNEELELLKEQMEPLTEELLAFPEKYFDEFLKTVEKAGLLENVSDRGILKESIDSLEEAVEREDVQALRGLCDLLRTRLDSLTKRPRQEDAEESIDLEEVLAPLPSLVEQITEVIDEYEQNAAEKAETAEQDLKDLREGMEQATELMMQDPDEALARLQKLGTKTRYGNFLRAAAQVKRAKREERIDQQRFEHLLQENIMMELYRGVVYFILTHMGSKTVVGLADLMGIEPSVVQKSIVSMIQRGDIEMVGLDGDAPVFARVFDTIPESTMVMKRTVQQLRSISKSLEGENKELVDSSLEQLENGLDRLQKIGQYNETELAEALGKTRVITDNATQGVLTGTDDTEAEDLRLLVSAGLEAFARFRLKIALEKGPNLVEGTNVYGEKLDPDKYKQIMDSYLNNELERGTMLILIRELGAMSAKDLAEKTGIPQDRVFRHLLRMKRDELLTLAGEEDGYVLYDVPRTPTKAEVTIRTASEQAQLLVTAKNEIESILQDLTAEDIGNLANSLETISKARDKMEKIDIGGAVIAENLLNTVEDKVKSAVVMAYRTRARIPSTRPKVTLDDLLDVDVPSVLEEYRSQMGYAPLLGFGTVKWEESKCLGCKSCEIACPEDAVTLKPVIDVPAFFEFSDEAIDNLPVNKGLFYRTIRGLASKKPVEKIVLEEDKPGFGTVEIDLWLCVACRTCVRRCPGPEDGALELELKWNLPEVVRQIRAGVL
;
A
#
# COMPACT_ATOMS: atom_id res chain seq x y z
N MET A 1 -34.61 73.69 -16.83
CA MET A 1 -33.67 73.67 -17.96
C MET A 1 -32.70 72.54 -17.68
N ASP A 2 -32.62 71.66 -18.65
CA ASP A 2 -32.14 70.29 -18.59
C ASP A 2 -30.63 70.15 -18.37
N GLY A 3 -30.25 68.96 -17.89
CA GLY A 3 -28.85 68.52 -17.82
C GLY A 3 -28.64 67.37 -16.83
N GLY A 4 -29.51 66.35 -16.85
CA GLY A 4 -29.24 65.08 -16.19
C GLY A 4 -28.30 64.27 -17.06
N ASP A 5 -27.03 64.17 -16.67
CA ASP A 5 -26.11 63.20 -17.22
C ASP A 5 -26.09 61.94 -16.35
N LEU A 6 -26.28 60.83 -17.06
CA LEU A 6 -26.46 59.48 -16.60
C LEU A 6 -25.20 58.99 -15.86
N MET A 7 -25.33 58.76 -14.54
CA MET A 7 -24.47 57.80 -13.86
C MET A 7 -24.92 56.41 -14.32
N ALA A 8 -24.19 55.85 -15.28
CA ALA A 8 -24.32 54.45 -15.63
C ALA A 8 -23.97 53.62 -14.38
N GLU A 9 -24.96 52.92 -13.83
CA GLU A 9 -24.73 51.83 -12.89
C GLU A 9 -23.72 50.85 -13.52
N PRO A 10 -22.68 50.40 -12.80
CA PRO A 10 -21.84 49.33 -13.32
C PRO A 10 -22.72 48.09 -13.44
N ALA A 11 -22.86 47.60 -14.66
CA ALA A 11 -23.59 46.38 -14.97
C ALA A 11 -23.17 45.26 -14.01
N THR A 12 -24.11 44.78 -13.20
CA THR A 12 -23.98 43.51 -12.48
C THR A 12 -23.93 42.41 -13.53
N VAL A 13 -22.72 42.08 -13.97
CA VAL A 13 -22.47 40.88 -14.77
C VAL A 13 -22.92 39.70 -13.89
N GLU A 14 -23.96 38.98 -14.31
CA GLU A 14 -24.30 37.68 -13.73
C GLU A 14 -23.07 36.78 -13.88
N ARG A 15 -22.37 36.53 -12.76
CA ARG A 15 -21.17 35.69 -12.74
C ARG A 15 -21.60 34.23 -12.61
N GLU A 16 -21.64 33.51 -13.74
CA GLU A 16 -21.99 32.09 -13.78
C GLU A 16 -21.04 31.23 -12.93
N MET A 17 -21.61 30.30 -12.16
CA MET A 17 -20.85 29.37 -11.32
C MET A 17 -20.07 28.36 -12.18
N ALA A 18 -18.83 28.04 -11.78
CA ALA A 18 -18.06 26.98 -12.43
C ALA A 18 -18.82 25.62 -12.44
N PRO A 19 -18.90 24.89 -13.57
CA PRO A 19 -19.74 23.68 -13.70
C PRO A 19 -19.47 22.56 -12.70
N LYS A 20 -18.24 22.46 -12.19
CA LYS A 20 -17.88 21.48 -11.15
C LYS A 20 -18.52 21.81 -9.80
N ARG A 21 -18.61 23.11 -9.48
CA ARG A 21 -19.19 23.61 -8.24
C ARG A 21 -20.71 23.47 -8.25
N GLN A 22 -21.34 23.69 -9.41
CA GLN A 22 -22.79 23.54 -9.57
C GLN A 22 -23.28 22.11 -9.28
N ARG A 23 -22.64 21.10 -9.88
CA ARG A 23 -22.99 19.68 -9.63
C ARG A 23 -22.82 19.27 -8.18
N MET A 24 -21.82 19.84 -7.51
CA MET A 24 -21.58 19.57 -6.10
C MET A 24 -22.65 20.23 -5.21
N MET A 25 -23.05 21.46 -5.53
CA MET A 25 -24.12 22.14 -4.81
C MET A 25 -25.45 21.42 -4.95
N ASP A 26 -25.75 20.91 -6.15
CA ASP A 26 -26.93 20.08 -6.39
C ASP A 26 -26.90 18.82 -5.51
N MET A 27 -25.74 18.19 -5.36
CA MET A 27 -25.56 17.02 -4.51
C MET A 27 -25.79 17.35 -3.02
N ILE A 28 -25.29 18.47 -2.51
CA ILE A 28 -25.43 18.86 -1.10
C ILE A 28 -26.86 19.26 -0.77
N MET A 29 -27.52 20.00 -1.67
CA MET A 29 -28.92 20.39 -1.49
C MET A 29 -29.85 19.16 -1.46
N VAL A 30 -29.52 18.12 -2.24
CA VAL A 30 -30.25 16.84 -2.24
C VAL A 30 -29.94 16.01 -0.99
N LEU A 31 -28.67 15.89 -0.58
CA LEU A 31 -28.28 15.09 0.59
C LEU A 31 -28.67 15.73 1.93
N GLY A 32 -28.68 17.06 2.00
CA GLY A 32 -28.97 17.85 3.20
C GLY A 32 -30.46 18.07 3.50
N GLY A 33 -31.37 17.59 2.64
CA GLY A 33 -32.82 17.67 2.90
C GLY A 33 -33.41 19.10 2.92
N LEU A 34 -32.73 20.07 2.29
CA LEU A 34 -33.14 21.48 2.27
C LEU A 34 -34.20 21.82 1.21
N LYS A 35 -34.62 20.84 0.41
CA LYS A 35 -35.81 20.94 -0.46
C LYS A 35 -37.06 20.61 0.35
N GLU A 36 -38.07 21.49 0.32
CA GLU A 36 -39.36 21.20 0.93
C GLU A 36 -40.02 19.99 0.25
N GLU A 37 -39.91 18.81 0.87
CA GLU A 37 -40.74 17.66 0.51
C GLU A 37 -42.02 17.68 1.35
N SER A 38 -43.16 17.56 0.68
CA SER A 38 -44.49 17.50 1.28
C SER A 38 -44.58 16.35 2.29
N ALA A 39 -44.99 16.65 3.52
CA ALA A 39 -45.23 15.63 4.55
C ALA A 39 -46.23 14.58 4.04
N ILE A 40 -45.82 13.32 3.97
CA ILE A 40 -46.68 12.22 3.55
C ILE A 40 -47.67 11.89 4.68
N PRO A 41 -48.97 11.67 4.39
CA PRO A 41 -49.93 11.23 5.39
C PRO A 41 -49.56 9.88 6.03
N LEU A 42 -49.69 9.76 7.35
CA LEU A 42 -49.43 8.52 8.11
C LEU A 42 -50.20 7.30 7.58
N SER A 43 -51.38 7.50 6.98
CA SER A 43 -52.15 6.42 6.35
C SER A 43 -51.42 5.78 5.17
N ARG A 44 -50.73 6.58 4.37
CA ARG A 44 -49.96 6.10 3.20
C ARG A 44 -48.66 5.42 3.62
N VAL A 45 -48.08 5.83 4.75
CA VAL A 45 -46.93 5.14 5.36
C VAL A 45 -47.34 3.75 5.81
N ASN A 46 -48.48 3.62 6.50
CA ASN A 46 -48.99 2.31 6.95
C ASN A 46 -49.37 1.40 5.77
N GLU A 47 -49.94 1.94 4.69
CA GLU A 47 -50.24 1.18 3.47
C GLU A 47 -48.96 0.63 2.81
N GLU A 48 -47.89 1.43 2.69
CA GLU A 48 -46.63 0.96 2.12
C GLU A 48 -45.88 -0.03 3.03
N LEU A 49 -46.05 0.09 4.36
CA LEU A 49 -45.51 -0.88 5.33
C LEU A 49 -46.21 -2.24 5.24
N GLU A 50 -47.54 -2.26 5.14
CA GLU A 50 -48.30 -3.51 4.97
C GLU A 50 -48.02 -4.16 3.61
N LEU A 51 -47.89 -3.36 2.54
CA LEU A 51 -47.46 -3.87 1.22
C LEU A 51 -46.05 -4.48 1.27
N LEU A 52 -45.12 -3.89 2.04
CA LEU A 52 -43.79 -4.45 2.21
C LEU A 52 -43.84 -5.79 2.96
N LYS A 53 -44.65 -5.90 4.03
CA LYS A 53 -44.83 -7.18 4.74
C LYS A 53 -45.39 -8.28 3.83
N GLU A 54 -46.46 -7.98 3.09
CA GLU A 54 -47.10 -8.92 2.16
C GLU A 54 -46.13 -9.39 1.05
N GLN A 55 -45.28 -8.49 0.55
CA GLN A 55 -44.27 -8.83 -0.46
C GLN A 55 -43.07 -9.60 0.09
N MET A 56 -42.72 -9.37 1.36
CA MET A 56 -41.61 -10.04 2.04
C MET A 56 -41.97 -11.44 2.51
N GLU A 57 -43.21 -11.68 2.95
CA GLU A 57 -43.70 -12.97 3.46
C GLU A 57 -43.29 -14.19 2.62
N PRO A 58 -43.44 -14.24 1.28
CA PRO A 58 -43.04 -15.39 0.46
C PRO A 58 -41.52 -15.57 0.32
N LEU A 59 -40.71 -14.56 0.68
CA LEU A 59 -39.25 -14.60 0.62
C LEU A 59 -38.66 -14.96 2.00
N THR A 60 -39.32 -14.55 3.08
CA THR A 60 -38.83 -14.67 4.45
C THR A 60 -38.50 -16.09 4.86
N GLU A 61 -39.37 -17.06 4.56
CA GLU A 61 -39.17 -18.46 4.98
C GLU A 61 -37.84 -19.03 4.47
N GLU A 62 -37.50 -18.76 3.20
CA GLU A 62 -36.26 -19.26 2.62
C GLU A 62 -35.03 -18.47 3.05
N LEU A 63 -35.17 -17.16 3.29
CA LEU A 63 -34.08 -16.33 3.82
C LEU A 63 -33.70 -16.71 5.25
N LEU A 64 -34.70 -17.00 6.09
CA LEU A 64 -34.49 -17.43 7.47
C LEU A 64 -33.97 -18.88 7.57
N ALA A 65 -34.38 -19.76 6.65
CA ALA A 65 -33.83 -21.12 6.53
C ALA A 65 -32.42 -21.15 5.92
N PHE A 66 -32.04 -20.06 5.26
CA PHE A 66 -30.69 -19.60 4.92
C PHE A 66 -29.53 -20.29 5.66
N PRO A 67 -29.20 -19.78 6.86
CA PRO A 67 -27.98 -20.14 7.55
C PRO A 67 -27.94 -21.62 7.91
N GLU A 68 -29.05 -22.17 8.42
CA GLU A 68 -29.14 -23.57 8.85
C GLU A 68 -28.84 -24.54 7.70
N LYS A 69 -29.51 -24.37 6.54
CA LYS A 69 -29.31 -25.23 5.38
C LYS A 69 -27.88 -25.17 4.83
N TYR A 70 -27.28 -23.97 4.80
CA TYR A 70 -25.90 -23.82 4.32
C TYR A 70 -24.91 -24.51 5.26
N PHE A 71 -25.02 -24.27 6.57
CA PHE A 71 -24.08 -24.85 7.53
C PHE A 71 -24.23 -26.36 7.68
N ASP A 72 -25.42 -26.92 7.46
CA ASP A 72 -25.63 -28.37 7.36
C ASP A 72 -24.83 -29.01 6.20
N GLU A 73 -24.81 -28.36 5.04
CA GLU A 73 -24.06 -28.84 3.87
C GLU A 73 -22.56 -28.57 4.02
N PHE A 74 -22.20 -27.44 4.63
CA PHE A 74 -20.83 -27.08 4.97
C PHE A 74 -20.21 -28.11 5.92
N LEU A 75 -20.88 -28.45 7.03
CA LEU A 75 -20.40 -29.42 8.02
C LEU A 75 -20.13 -30.79 7.37
N LYS A 76 -21.09 -31.30 6.59
CA LYS A 76 -20.94 -32.58 5.86
C LYS A 76 -19.74 -32.57 4.90
N THR A 77 -19.50 -31.42 4.26
CA THR A 77 -18.39 -31.27 3.31
C THR A 77 -17.04 -31.18 4.03
N VAL A 78 -16.98 -30.45 5.15
CA VAL A 78 -15.78 -30.35 6.01
C VAL A 78 -15.39 -31.71 6.56
N GLU A 79 -16.34 -32.48 7.07
CA GLU A 79 -16.11 -33.85 7.58
C GLU A 79 -15.63 -34.79 6.46
N LYS A 80 -16.28 -34.77 5.30
CA LYS A 80 -15.94 -35.64 4.17
C LYS A 80 -14.56 -35.32 3.56
N ALA A 81 -14.18 -34.05 3.54
CA ALA A 81 -12.93 -33.59 2.93
C ALA A 81 -11.74 -33.61 3.89
N GLY A 82 -11.95 -33.88 5.18
CA GLY A 82 -10.88 -33.82 6.19
C GLY A 82 -10.24 -32.44 6.29
N LEU A 83 -11.00 -31.35 6.02
CA LEU A 83 -10.45 -30.00 5.88
C LEU A 83 -9.65 -29.55 7.11
N LEU A 84 -10.09 -29.99 8.29
CA LEU A 84 -9.49 -29.65 9.59
C LEU A 84 -8.09 -30.23 9.81
N GLU A 85 -7.70 -31.28 9.07
CA GLU A 85 -6.34 -31.82 9.13
C GLU A 85 -5.30 -30.81 8.61
N ASN A 86 -5.72 -29.92 7.71
CA ASN A 86 -4.90 -28.87 7.11
C ASN A 86 -4.93 -27.54 7.89
N VAL A 87 -5.62 -27.49 9.03
CA VAL A 87 -5.64 -26.35 9.94
C VAL A 87 -4.61 -26.60 11.03
N SER A 88 -3.62 -25.71 11.11
CA SER A 88 -2.46 -25.83 12.01
C SER A 88 -2.36 -24.66 12.99
N ASP A 89 -2.94 -23.52 12.62
CA ASP A 89 -2.92 -22.31 13.44
C ASP A 89 -3.92 -22.40 14.62
N ARG A 90 -3.38 -22.37 15.84
CA ARG A 90 -4.17 -22.40 17.08
C ARG A 90 -4.95 -21.11 17.33
N GLY A 91 -4.44 -19.96 16.88
CA GLY A 91 -5.09 -18.66 17.01
C GLY A 91 -6.34 -18.60 16.14
N ILE A 92 -6.23 -19.01 14.88
CA ILE A 92 -7.38 -19.10 13.95
C ILE A 92 -8.42 -20.09 14.48
N LEU A 93 -8.00 -21.23 15.03
CA LEU A 93 -8.92 -22.18 15.66
C LEU A 93 -9.68 -21.56 16.83
N LYS A 94 -9.00 -20.84 17.74
CA LYS A 94 -9.65 -20.16 18.88
C LYS A 94 -10.62 -19.08 18.41
N GLU A 95 -10.19 -18.17 17.54
CA GLU A 95 -11.04 -17.11 16.99
C GLU A 95 -12.28 -17.69 16.29
N SER A 96 -12.10 -18.76 15.49
CA SER A 96 -13.20 -19.44 14.80
C SER A 96 -14.15 -20.16 15.77
N ILE A 97 -13.64 -20.69 16.88
CA ILE A 97 -14.45 -21.28 17.97
C ILE A 97 -15.25 -20.18 18.66
N ASP A 98 -14.62 -19.07 19.04
CA ASP A 98 -15.27 -17.95 19.73
C ASP A 98 -16.42 -17.37 18.89
N SER A 99 -16.21 -17.14 17.58
CA SER A 99 -17.28 -16.68 16.67
C SER A 99 -18.44 -17.68 16.55
N LEU A 100 -18.16 -18.99 16.53
CA LEU A 100 -19.19 -20.02 16.47
C LEU A 100 -19.94 -20.17 17.79
N GLU A 101 -19.25 -20.03 18.92
CA GLU A 101 -19.87 -20.05 20.25
C GLU A 101 -20.84 -18.88 20.40
N GLU A 102 -20.44 -17.66 20.03
CA GLU A 102 -21.34 -16.51 20.01
C GLU A 102 -22.56 -16.72 19.10
N ALA A 103 -22.38 -17.38 17.95
CA ALA A 103 -23.49 -17.70 17.05
C ALA A 103 -24.45 -18.73 17.70
N VAL A 104 -23.91 -19.78 18.33
CA VAL A 104 -24.68 -20.84 19.01
C VAL A 104 -25.40 -20.33 20.25
N GLU A 105 -24.84 -19.35 20.96
CA GLU A 105 -25.51 -18.69 22.10
C GLU A 105 -26.76 -17.92 21.67
N ARG A 106 -26.75 -17.33 20.46
CA ARG A 106 -27.88 -16.57 19.90
C ARG A 106 -28.94 -17.47 19.28
N GLU A 107 -28.54 -18.55 18.62
CA GLU A 107 -29.47 -19.52 18.03
C GLU A 107 -28.88 -20.94 18.06
N ASP A 108 -29.69 -21.89 18.53
CA ASP A 108 -29.28 -23.30 18.61
C ASP A 108 -29.33 -24.00 17.24
N VAL A 109 -28.29 -23.80 16.44
CA VAL A 109 -28.11 -24.50 15.16
C VAL A 109 -27.19 -25.71 15.34
N GLN A 110 -27.71 -26.91 15.10
CA GLN A 110 -26.99 -28.17 15.30
C GLN A 110 -25.69 -28.25 14.48
N ALA A 111 -25.70 -27.75 13.23
CA ALA A 111 -24.52 -27.73 12.38
C ALA A 111 -23.38 -26.87 12.93
N LEU A 112 -23.70 -25.71 13.53
CA LEU A 112 -22.70 -24.81 14.11
C LEU A 112 -22.07 -25.42 15.36
N ARG A 113 -22.86 -26.11 16.20
CA ARG A 113 -22.33 -26.92 17.31
C ARG A 113 -21.41 -28.03 16.82
N GLY A 114 -21.83 -28.78 15.80
CA GLY A 114 -21.01 -29.84 15.20
C GLY A 114 -19.67 -29.31 14.69
N LEU A 115 -19.66 -28.16 14.01
CA LEU A 115 -18.43 -27.53 13.55
C LEU A 115 -17.54 -27.07 14.72
N CYS A 116 -18.13 -26.47 15.76
CA CYS A 116 -17.43 -26.04 16.96
C CYS A 116 -16.76 -27.23 17.69
N ASP A 117 -17.47 -28.35 17.85
CA ASP A 117 -16.94 -29.56 18.47
C ASP A 117 -15.77 -30.17 17.68
N LEU A 118 -15.85 -30.16 16.34
CA LEU A 118 -14.74 -30.60 15.48
C LEU A 118 -13.51 -29.68 15.60
N LEU A 119 -13.70 -28.37 15.65
CA LEU A 119 -12.61 -27.40 15.84
C LEU A 119 -11.95 -27.55 17.20
N ARG A 120 -12.74 -27.76 18.27
CA ARG A 120 -12.22 -28.06 19.62
C ARG A 120 -11.42 -29.35 19.64
N THR A 121 -11.92 -30.41 18.99
CA THR A 121 -11.20 -31.69 18.88
C THR A 121 -9.85 -31.51 18.16
N ARG A 122 -9.81 -30.68 17.11
CA ARG A 122 -8.57 -30.37 16.40
C ARG A 122 -7.61 -29.56 17.27
N LEU A 123 -8.10 -28.53 17.97
CA LEU A 123 -7.30 -27.73 18.90
C LEU A 123 -6.71 -28.60 20.04
N ASP A 124 -7.49 -29.54 20.56
CA ASP A 124 -7.05 -30.53 21.56
C ASP A 124 -5.97 -31.48 21.00
N SER A 125 -6.09 -31.92 19.74
CA SER A 125 -5.08 -32.76 19.09
C SER A 125 -3.75 -32.02 18.91
N LEU A 126 -3.81 -30.72 18.63
CA LEU A 126 -2.62 -29.88 18.45
C LEU A 126 -1.97 -29.50 19.77
N THR A 127 -2.71 -29.52 20.89
CA THR A 127 -2.19 -29.16 22.23
C THR A 127 -1.65 -30.36 23.01
N LYS A 128 -2.08 -31.59 22.69
CA LYS A 128 -1.50 -32.82 23.24
C LYS A 128 -0.16 -33.14 22.56
N ARG A 129 0.94 -33.18 23.34
CA ARG A 129 2.27 -33.62 22.88
C ARG A 129 2.17 -34.94 22.10
N PRO A 130 2.83 -35.09 20.94
CA PRO A 130 2.99 -36.43 20.36
C PRO A 130 3.84 -37.25 21.35
N ARG A 131 3.28 -38.38 21.81
CA ARG A 131 4.08 -39.43 22.42
C ARG A 131 4.91 -40.05 21.29
N GLN A 132 6.22 -40.09 21.49
CA GLN A 132 7.17 -40.89 20.71
C GLN A 132 6.68 -42.35 20.65
N GLU A 133 6.01 -42.71 19.57
CA GLU A 133 5.89 -44.08 19.08
C GLU A 133 5.80 -43.99 17.57
N ASP A 134 6.94 -43.73 16.92
CA ASP A 134 7.24 -44.28 15.60
C ASP A 134 8.77 -44.44 15.51
N ALA A 135 9.18 -45.62 15.09
CA ALA A 135 10.51 -46.18 15.24
C ALA A 135 11.62 -45.36 14.56
N GLU A 136 12.72 -45.15 15.27
CA GLU A 136 14.00 -44.72 14.71
C GLU A 136 14.57 -45.82 13.80
N GLU A 137 14.33 -45.71 12.50
CA GLU A 137 15.20 -46.33 11.50
C GLU A 137 16.43 -45.44 11.32
N SER A 138 17.62 -45.98 11.60
CA SER A 138 18.89 -45.30 11.31
C SER A 138 19.00 -45.05 9.81
N ILE A 139 19.00 -43.78 9.40
CA ILE A 139 19.12 -43.38 8.00
C ILE A 139 20.52 -43.71 7.50
N ASP A 140 20.63 -44.56 6.47
CA ASP A 140 21.90 -44.85 5.79
C ASP A 140 22.29 -43.67 4.88
N LEU A 141 23.31 -42.91 5.30
CA LEU A 141 23.80 -41.74 4.58
C LEU A 141 24.38 -42.09 3.20
N GLU A 142 24.91 -43.30 3.01
CA GLU A 142 25.51 -43.71 1.74
C GLU A 142 24.43 -43.95 0.67
N GLU A 143 23.32 -44.59 1.05
CA GLU A 143 22.16 -44.79 0.16
C GLU A 143 21.47 -43.47 -0.18
N VAL A 144 21.37 -42.55 0.78
CA VAL A 144 20.74 -41.24 0.59
C VAL A 144 21.53 -40.33 -0.34
N LEU A 145 22.87 -40.32 -0.22
CA LEU A 145 23.74 -39.42 -1.00
C LEU A 145 24.08 -39.95 -2.40
N ALA A 146 23.96 -41.26 -2.64
CA ALA A 146 24.31 -41.90 -3.92
C ALA A 146 23.69 -41.25 -5.18
N PRO A 147 22.43 -40.76 -5.18
CA PRO A 147 21.83 -40.14 -6.38
C PRO A 147 22.30 -38.71 -6.64
N LEU A 148 22.94 -38.04 -5.67
CA LEU A 148 23.28 -36.62 -5.72
C LEU A 148 24.10 -36.23 -6.97
N PRO A 149 25.19 -36.94 -7.35
CA PRO A 149 26.00 -36.53 -8.49
C PRO A 149 25.22 -36.54 -9.81
N SER A 150 24.36 -37.54 -10.01
CA SER A 150 23.53 -37.66 -11.23
C SER A 150 22.50 -36.54 -11.37
N LEU A 151 21.97 -36.04 -10.24
CA LEU A 151 21.03 -34.93 -10.23
C LEU A 151 21.74 -33.59 -10.46
N VAL A 152 22.96 -33.43 -9.94
CA VAL A 152 23.78 -32.24 -10.20
C VAL A 152 24.18 -32.16 -11.67
N GLU A 153 24.48 -33.28 -12.32
CA GLU A 153 24.74 -33.35 -13.76
C GLU A 153 23.50 -32.91 -14.56
N GLN A 154 22.30 -33.43 -14.25
CA GLN A 154 21.04 -33.01 -14.87
C GLN A 154 20.75 -31.52 -14.67
N ILE A 155 20.99 -30.98 -13.47
CA ILE A 155 20.83 -29.54 -13.20
C ILE A 155 21.78 -28.73 -14.07
N THR A 156 23.02 -29.20 -14.24
CA THR A 156 24.03 -28.52 -15.06
C THR A 156 23.65 -28.51 -16.54
N GLU A 157 23.15 -29.63 -17.08
CA GLU A 157 22.66 -29.72 -18.47
C GLU A 157 21.52 -28.73 -18.74
N VAL A 158 20.55 -28.63 -17.82
CA VAL A 158 19.44 -27.67 -17.97
C VAL A 158 19.93 -26.22 -17.90
N ILE A 159 20.92 -25.92 -17.05
CA ILE A 159 21.53 -24.58 -17.01
C ILE A 159 22.26 -24.26 -18.33
N ASP A 160 22.96 -25.23 -18.93
CA ASP A 160 23.61 -25.06 -20.23
C ASP A 160 22.59 -24.72 -21.33
N GLU A 161 21.42 -25.38 -21.33
CA GLU A 161 20.32 -25.07 -22.25
C GLU A 161 19.75 -23.65 -22.05
N TYR A 162 19.65 -23.18 -20.80
CA TYR A 162 19.24 -21.80 -20.53
C TYR A 162 20.23 -20.77 -21.04
N GLU A 163 21.54 -21.02 -20.89
CA GLU A 163 22.56 -20.14 -21.44
C GLU A 163 22.53 -20.09 -22.97
N GLN A 164 22.31 -21.25 -23.63
CA GLN A 164 22.16 -21.29 -25.09
C GLN A 164 20.94 -20.51 -25.56
N ASN A 165 19.78 -20.72 -24.91
CA ASN A 165 18.56 -19.98 -25.20
C ASN A 165 18.71 -18.47 -24.94
N ALA A 166 19.45 -18.08 -23.91
CA ALA A 166 19.75 -16.68 -23.62
C ALA A 166 20.67 -16.06 -24.68
N ALA A 167 21.66 -16.82 -25.16
CA ALA A 167 22.56 -16.39 -26.23
C ALA A 167 21.83 -16.19 -27.56
N GLU A 168 20.93 -17.11 -27.95
CA GLU A 168 20.10 -16.97 -29.16
C GLU A 168 19.18 -15.74 -29.07
N LYS A 169 18.56 -15.50 -27.91
CA LYS A 169 17.76 -14.28 -27.68
C LYS A 169 18.61 -13.02 -27.78
N ALA A 170 19.84 -13.04 -27.24
CA ALA A 170 20.75 -11.91 -27.34
C ALA A 170 21.13 -11.60 -28.80
N GLU A 171 21.31 -12.62 -29.65
CA GLU A 171 21.60 -12.46 -31.08
C GLU A 171 20.43 -11.78 -31.82
N THR A 172 19.19 -12.20 -31.54
CA THR A 172 18.01 -11.53 -32.12
C THR A 172 17.84 -10.09 -31.64
N ALA A 173 18.18 -9.81 -30.38
CA ALA A 173 18.11 -8.47 -29.79
C ALA A 173 19.21 -7.52 -30.31
N GLU A 174 20.32 -8.06 -30.81
CA GLU A 174 21.41 -7.26 -31.39
C GLU A 174 20.95 -6.48 -32.64
N GLN A 175 20.05 -7.08 -33.43
CA GLN A 175 19.47 -6.40 -34.59
C GLN A 175 18.56 -5.24 -34.18
N ASP A 176 17.72 -5.45 -33.16
CA ASP A 176 16.87 -4.39 -32.60
C ASP A 176 17.70 -3.26 -31.96
N LEU A 177 18.84 -3.60 -31.35
CA LEU A 177 19.77 -2.62 -30.81
C LEU A 177 20.43 -1.77 -31.90
N LYS A 178 20.79 -2.37 -33.05
CA LYS A 178 21.31 -1.63 -34.22
C LYS A 178 20.28 -0.62 -34.73
N ASP A 179 19.02 -1.04 -34.88
CA ASP A 179 17.92 -0.16 -35.27
C ASP A 179 17.71 0.99 -34.27
N LEU A 180 17.81 0.69 -32.96
CA LEU A 180 17.69 1.69 -31.90
C LEU A 180 18.80 2.73 -32.01
N ARG A 181 20.04 2.29 -32.24
CA ARG A 181 21.21 3.17 -32.36
C ARG A 181 21.12 4.09 -33.57
N GLU A 182 20.79 3.54 -34.74
CA GLU A 182 20.60 4.33 -35.96
C GLU A 182 19.47 5.35 -35.79
N GLY A 183 18.37 4.93 -35.17
CA GLY A 183 17.25 5.82 -34.89
C GLY A 183 17.60 6.96 -33.92
N MET A 184 18.44 6.68 -32.93
CA MET A 184 18.92 7.68 -31.96
C MET A 184 19.86 8.70 -32.60
N GLU A 185 20.77 8.27 -33.47
CA GLU A 185 21.64 9.15 -34.24
C GLU A 185 20.79 10.10 -35.11
N GLN A 186 19.85 9.55 -35.88
CA GLN A 186 18.94 10.32 -36.73
C GLN A 186 18.07 11.31 -35.92
N ALA A 187 17.57 10.89 -34.75
CA ALA A 187 16.80 11.77 -33.89
C ALA A 187 17.64 12.91 -33.31
N THR A 188 18.90 12.64 -32.96
CA THR A 188 19.85 13.64 -32.43
C THR A 188 20.17 14.71 -33.48
N GLU A 189 20.35 14.32 -34.75
CA GLU A 189 20.54 15.26 -35.87
C GLU A 189 19.33 16.18 -36.08
N LEU A 190 18.12 15.65 -35.89
CA LEU A 190 16.88 16.40 -36.04
C LEU A 190 16.61 17.36 -34.88
N MET A 191 17.20 17.17 -33.69
CA MET A 191 16.91 17.98 -32.50
C MET A 191 17.16 19.48 -32.68
N MET A 192 18.09 19.86 -33.55
CA MET A 192 18.42 21.26 -33.84
C MET A 192 17.67 21.82 -35.05
N GLN A 193 17.09 20.95 -35.88
CA GLN A 193 16.44 21.32 -37.15
C GLN A 193 14.91 21.32 -37.03
N ASP A 194 14.37 20.26 -36.42
CA ASP A 194 12.95 20.04 -36.18
C ASP A 194 12.76 19.27 -34.85
N PRO A 195 12.69 20.00 -33.71
CA PRO A 195 12.56 19.39 -32.38
C PRO A 195 11.25 18.59 -32.20
N ASP A 196 10.18 18.94 -32.92
CA ASP A 196 8.89 18.24 -32.86
C ASP A 196 8.96 16.88 -33.56
N GLU A 197 9.57 16.82 -34.75
CA GLU A 197 9.81 15.56 -35.45
C GLU A 197 10.84 14.69 -34.70
N ALA A 198 11.87 15.29 -34.11
CA ALA A 198 12.81 14.59 -33.25
C ALA A 198 12.10 13.91 -32.06
N LEU A 199 11.20 14.62 -31.37
CA LEU A 199 10.42 14.03 -30.27
C LEU A 199 9.49 12.90 -30.75
N ALA A 200 8.85 13.04 -31.90
CA ALA A 200 7.99 11.99 -32.48
C ALA A 200 8.80 10.72 -32.79
N ARG A 201 10.00 10.88 -33.35
CA ARG A 201 10.92 9.78 -33.65
C ARG A 201 11.42 9.08 -32.38
N LEU A 202 11.81 9.86 -31.36
CA LEU A 202 12.22 9.31 -30.05
C LEU A 202 11.08 8.55 -29.37
N GLN A 203 9.83 9.02 -29.46
CA GLN A 203 8.66 8.28 -28.95
C GLN A 203 8.51 6.91 -29.63
N LYS A 204 8.73 6.84 -30.94
CA LYS A 204 8.69 5.59 -31.70
C LYS A 204 9.84 4.64 -31.33
N LEU A 205 11.00 5.16 -30.96
CA LEU A 205 12.12 4.36 -30.47
C LEU A 205 11.88 3.86 -29.04
N GLY A 206 11.29 4.69 -28.18
CA GLY A 206 10.97 4.32 -26.81
C GLY A 206 10.02 3.13 -26.68
N THR A 207 9.09 2.95 -27.63
CA THR A 207 8.21 1.77 -27.60
C THR A 207 8.96 0.47 -27.84
N LYS A 208 10.07 0.48 -28.58
CA LYS A 208 10.96 -0.69 -28.72
C LYS A 208 11.68 -1.03 -27.42
N THR A 209 12.09 -0.03 -26.64
CA THR A 209 12.74 -0.25 -25.32
C THR A 209 11.79 -0.71 -24.22
N ARG A 210 10.47 -0.52 -24.40
CA ARG A 210 9.41 -0.77 -23.40
C ARG A 210 9.64 -0.09 -22.04
N TYR A 211 10.50 0.91 -21.96
CA TYR A 211 10.83 1.59 -20.72
C TYR A 211 9.77 2.66 -20.38
N GLY A 212 8.91 2.36 -19.40
CA GLY A 212 7.74 3.18 -19.07
C GLY A 212 8.04 4.60 -18.60
N ASN A 213 9.19 4.83 -17.96
CA ASN A 213 9.61 6.16 -17.51
C ASN A 213 9.88 7.09 -18.69
N PHE A 214 10.57 6.60 -19.72
CA PHE A 214 10.78 7.33 -20.96
C PHE A 214 9.46 7.68 -21.64
N LEU A 215 8.56 6.70 -21.82
CA LEU A 215 7.28 6.92 -22.50
C LEU A 215 6.43 7.98 -21.81
N ARG A 216 6.41 7.97 -20.47
CA ARG A 216 5.73 9.00 -19.66
C ARG A 216 6.37 10.38 -19.83
N ALA A 217 7.70 10.47 -19.72
CA ALA A 217 8.42 11.73 -19.86
C ALA A 217 8.20 12.36 -21.25
N ALA A 218 8.32 11.56 -22.31
CA ALA A 218 8.09 12.00 -23.68
C ALA A 218 6.64 12.46 -23.91
N ALA A 219 5.64 11.76 -23.34
CA ALA A 219 4.24 12.17 -23.43
C ALA A 219 3.96 13.47 -22.66
N GLN A 220 4.56 13.65 -21.49
CA GLN A 220 4.43 14.87 -20.68
C GLN A 220 5.04 16.08 -21.39
N VAL A 221 6.24 15.96 -21.95
CA VAL A 221 6.90 17.04 -22.69
C VAL A 221 6.09 17.43 -23.93
N LYS A 222 5.61 16.45 -24.71
CA LYS A 222 4.73 16.69 -25.88
C LYS A 222 3.44 17.40 -25.49
N ARG A 223 2.81 16.98 -24.39
CA ARG A 223 1.56 17.60 -23.89
C ARG A 223 1.80 19.02 -23.39
N ALA A 224 2.88 19.24 -22.64
CA ALA A 224 3.23 20.57 -22.13
C ALA A 224 3.51 21.56 -23.27
N LYS A 225 4.16 21.09 -24.35
CA LYS A 225 4.38 21.90 -25.55
C LYS A 225 3.07 22.22 -26.30
N ARG A 226 2.21 21.22 -26.52
CA ARG A 226 0.90 21.39 -27.19
C ARG A 226 -0.04 22.33 -26.46
N GLU A 227 0.01 22.32 -25.13
CA GLU A 227 -0.81 23.19 -24.27
C GLU A 227 -0.11 24.52 -23.94
N GLU A 228 0.99 24.84 -24.63
CA GLU A 228 1.76 26.09 -24.49
C GLU A 228 2.23 26.38 -23.05
N ARG A 229 2.40 25.32 -22.23
CA ARG A 229 2.85 25.42 -20.84
C ARG A 229 4.37 25.60 -20.70
N ILE A 230 5.11 25.36 -21.78
CA ILE A 230 6.57 25.55 -21.87
C ILE A 230 6.91 26.28 -23.17
N ASP A 231 7.89 27.18 -23.12
CA ASP A 231 8.39 27.89 -24.30
C ASP A 231 9.32 27.01 -25.16
N GLN A 232 9.71 27.52 -26.33
CA GLN A 232 10.54 26.79 -27.29
C GLN A 232 11.94 26.45 -26.74
N GLN A 233 12.56 27.40 -26.04
CA GLN A 233 13.90 27.21 -25.47
C GLN A 233 13.91 26.13 -24.38
N ARG A 234 12.89 26.12 -23.52
CA ARG A 234 12.71 25.10 -22.49
C ARG A 234 12.38 23.75 -23.09
N PHE A 235 11.60 23.70 -24.17
CA PHE A 235 11.28 22.48 -24.90
C PHE A 235 12.53 21.83 -25.50
N GLU A 236 13.36 22.59 -26.20
CA GLU A 236 14.64 22.13 -26.77
C GLU A 236 15.59 21.59 -25.70
N HIS A 237 15.73 22.31 -24.58
CA HIS A 237 16.54 21.87 -23.46
C HIS A 237 16.03 20.56 -22.83
N LEU A 238 14.71 20.43 -22.62
CA LEU A 238 14.12 19.20 -22.09
C LEU A 238 14.29 18.02 -23.05
N LEU A 239 14.27 18.27 -24.35
CA LEU A 239 14.48 17.25 -25.37
C LEU A 239 15.93 16.74 -25.36
N GLN A 240 16.91 17.66 -25.34
CA GLN A 240 18.34 17.35 -25.40
C GLN A 240 18.86 16.70 -24.12
N GLU A 241 18.45 17.20 -22.95
CA GLU A 241 18.98 16.73 -21.67
C GLU A 241 18.10 15.63 -21.06
N ASN A 242 16.79 15.89 -20.88
CA ASN A 242 15.94 14.98 -20.11
C ASN A 242 15.47 13.78 -20.94
N ILE A 243 14.91 14.02 -22.14
CA ILE A 243 14.34 12.94 -22.96
C ILE A 243 15.44 12.00 -23.47
N MET A 244 16.60 12.52 -23.89
CA MET A 244 17.74 11.68 -24.27
C MET A 244 18.28 10.87 -23.10
N MET A 245 18.43 11.46 -21.91
CA MET A 245 18.86 10.70 -20.74
C MET A 245 17.88 9.59 -20.37
N GLU A 246 16.56 9.83 -20.44
CA GLU A 246 15.57 8.76 -20.24
C GLU A 246 15.62 7.70 -21.35
N LEU A 247 15.96 8.07 -22.59
CA LEU A 247 16.13 7.10 -23.67
C LEU A 247 17.38 6.24 -23.47
N TYR A 248 18.51 6.84 -23.08
CA TYR A 248 19.72 6.10 -22.73
C TYR A 248 19.44 5.08 -21.61
N ARG A 249 18.69 5.47 -20.58
CA ARG A 249 18.22 4.52 -19.55
C ARG A 249 17.35 3.41 -20.14
N GLY A 250 16.44 3.74 -21.06
CA GLY A 250 15.61 2.75 -21.75
C GLY A 250 16.42 1.76 -22.57
N VAL A 251 17.48 2.22 -23.25
CA VAL A 251 18.38 1.34 -24.02
C VAL A 251 19.26 0.49 -23.10
N VAL A 252 19.80 1.05 -22.01
CA VAL A 252 20.50 0.25 -20.99
C VAL A 252 19.57 -0.83 -20.44
N TYR A 253 18.33 -0.48 -20.12
CA TYR A 253 17.33 -1.41 -19.63
C TYR A 253 16.99 -2.50 -20.65
N PHE A 254 16.89 -2.13 -21.94
CA PHE A 254 16.69 -3.08 -23.04
C PHE A 254 17.86 -4.08 -23.14
N ILE A 255 19.11 -3.59 -23.15
CA ILE A 255 20.30 -4.44 -23.22
C ILE A 255 20.35 -5.39 -22.02
N LEU A 256 20.13 -4.88 -20.80
CA LEU A 256 20.15 -5.72 -19.59
C LEU A 256 18.99 -6.73 -19.55
N THR A 257 17.87 -6.43 -20.22
CA THR A 257 16.72 -7.35 -20.30
C THR A 257 16.92 -8.45 -21.34
N HIS A 258 17.55 -8.15 -22.48
CA HIS A 258 17.60 -9.07 -23.62
C HIS A 258 18.98 -9.67 -23.90
N MET A 259 20.05 -9.03 -23.42
CA MET A 259 21.45 -9.42 -23.67
C MET A 259 22.21 -9.75 -22.36
N GLY A 260 21.48 -9.81 -21.25
CA GLY A 260 21.99 -10.18 -19.93
C GLY A 260 22.83 -9.10 -19.25
N SER A 261 23.46 -9.48 -18.14
CA SER A 261 24.28 -8.58 -17.33
C SER A 261 25.53 -8.09 -18.09
N LYS A 262 25.92 -6.83 -17.84
CA LYS A 262 27.02 -6.13 -18.54
C LYS A 262 27.71 -5.11 -17.66
N THR A 263 28.98 -4.83 -17.96
CA THR A 263 29.74 -3.71 -17.36
C THR A 263 29.39 -2.39 -18.03
N VAL A 264 29.79 -1.26 -17.42
CA VAL A 264 29.61 0.08 -18.04
C VAL A 264 30.29 0.15 -19.41
N VAL A 265 31.48 -0.44 -19.55
CA VAL A 265 32.25 -0.46 -20.80
C VAL A 265 31.53 -1.32 -21.84
N GLY A 266 31.08 -2.51 -21.47
CA GLY A 266 30.31 -3.37 -22.39
C GLY A 266 29.00 -2.74 -22.85
N LEU A 267 28.29 -2.02 -21.96
CA LEU A 267 27.10 -1.26 -22.34
C LEU A 267 27.44 -0.09 -23.27
N ALA A 268 28.54 0.63 -23.02
CA ALA A 268 28.99 1.73 -23.87
C ALA A 268 29.34 1.26 -25.29
N ASP A 269 30.05 0.14 -25.41
CA ASP A 269 30.41 -0.46 -26.70
C ASP A 269 29.17 -0.89 -27.49
N LEU A 270 28.21 -1.55 -26.83
CA LEU A 270 26.94 -1.97 -27.42
C LEU A 270 26.08 -0.77 -27.87
N MET A 271 26.04 0.29 -27.06
CA MET A 271 25.28 1.50 -27.35
C MET A 271 25.99 2.44 -28.32
N GLY A 272 27.29 2.29 -28.55
CA GLY A 272 28.11 3.19 -29.38
C GLY A 272 28.24 4.60 -28.79
N ILE A 273 28.24 4.75 -27.46
CA ILE A 273 28.32 6.04 -26.77
C ILE A 273 29.44 6.05 -25.72
N GLU A 274 29.79 7.24 -25.24
CA GLU A 274 30.82 7.43 -24.21
C GLU A 274 30.45 6.73 -22.88
N PRO A 275 31.38 5.96 -22.26
CA PRO A 275 31.15 5.28 -20.98
C PRO A 275 30.69 6.22 -19.86
N SER A 276 31.11 7.49 -19.89
CA SER A 276 30.69 8.49 -18.90
C SER A 276 29.19 8.80 -18.93
N VAL A 277 28.55 8.69 -20.09
CA VAL A 277 27.10 8.89 -20.27
C VAL A 277 26.32 7.67 -19.76
N VAL A 278 26.84 6.48 -20.05
CA VAL A 278 26.29 5.22 -19.51
C VAL A 278 26.40 5.20 -17.98
N GLN A 279 27.54 5.59 -17.43
CA GLN A 279 27.76 5.69 -15.98
C GLN A 279 26.72 6.59 -15.30
N LYS A 280 26.43 7.78 -15.88
CA LYS A 280 25.41 8.70 -15.35
C LYS A 280 24.01 8.08 -15.38
N SER A 281 23.69 7.38 -16.46
CA SER A 281 22.42 6.65 -16.59
C SER A 281 22.30 5.56 -15.53
N ILE A 282 23.35 4.74 -15.35
CA ILE A 282 23.41 3.66 -14.36
C ILE A 282 23.25 4.18 -12.93
N VAL A 283 23.99 5.20 -12.53
CA VAL A 283 23.90 5.78 -11.17
C VAL A 283 22.47 6.22 -10.88
N SER A 284 21.82 6.87 -11.83
CA SER A 284 20.44 7.30 -11.67
C SER A 284 19.44 6.14 -11.70
N MET A 285 19.71 5.05 -12.43
CA MET A 285 18.85 3.86 -12.48
C MET A 285 18.96 3.04 -11.19
N ILE A 286 20.14 2.96 -10.58
CA ILE A 286 20.33 2.34 -9.25
C ILE A 286 19.52 3.09 -8.19
N GLN A 287 19.55 4.43 -8.20
CA GLN A 287 18.75 5.25 -7.28
C GLN A 287 17.24 5.05 -7.44
N ARG A 288 16.79 4.66 -8.63
CA ARG A 288 15.39 4.37 -8.95
C ARG A 288 15.00 2.92 -8.68
N GLY A 289 15.96 2.05 -8.38
CA GLY A 289 15.75 0.61 -8.24
C GLY A 289 15.51 -0.12 -9.55
N ASP A 290 15.88 0.46 -10.70
CA ASP A 290 15.67 -0.16 -12.01
C ASP A 290 16.73 -1.25 -12.32
N ILE A 291 17.94 -1.08 -11.78
CA ILE A 291 19.12 -1.95 -11.99
C ILE A 291 19.93 -2.09 -10.70
N GLU A 292 20.66 -3.20 -10.58
CA GLU A 292 21.54 -3.49 -9.46
C GLU A 292 22.91 -3.97 -9.91
N MET A 293 23.89 -3.90 -9.01
CA MET A 293 25.21 -4.47 -9.22
C MET A 293 25.18 -5.92 -8.74
N VAL A 294 25.42 -6.86 -9.66
CA VAL A 294 25.33 -8.30 -9.38
C VAL A 294 26.69 -8.95 -9.12
N GLY A 295 27.79 -8.32 -9.53
CA GLY A 295 29.13 -8.87 -9.33
C GLY A 295 30.23 -8.00 -9.93
N LEU A 296 31.42 -8.58 -10.02
CA LEU A 296 32.60 -7.99 -10.66
C LEU A 296 33.08 -8.90 -11.80
N ASP A 297 33.44 -8.31 -12.94
CA ASP A 297 34.18 -8.94 -14.02
C ASP A 297 35.59 -8.35 -14.03
N GLY A 298 36.56 -9.07 -13.46
CA GLY A 298 37.83 -8.50 -13.03
C GLY A 298 37.62 -7.42 -11.96
N ASP A 299 38.04 -6.18 -12.25
CA ASP A 299 37.85 -5.01 -11.38
C ASP A 299 36.61 -4.17 -11.76
N ALA A 300 35.87 -4.56 -12.80
CA ALA A 300 34.76 -3.77 -13.33
C ALA A 300 33.41 -4.23 -12.76
N PRO A 301 32.57 -3.32 -12.23
CA PRO A 301 31.23 -3.65 -11.79
C PRO A 301 30.33 -4.15 -12.93
N VAL A 302 29.66 -5.27 -12.69
CA VAL A 302 28.65 -5.86 -13.59
C VAL A 302 27.27 -5.50 -13.08
N PHE A 303 26.44 -4.97 -13.98
CA PHE A 303 25.07 -4.55 -13.69
C PHE A 303 24.07 -5.50 -14.34
N ALA A 304 22.97 -5.75 -13.62
CA ALA A 304 21.80 -6.45 -14.13
C ALA A 304 20.54 -5.65 -13.81
N ARG A 305 19.44 -6.00 -14.48
CA ARG A 305 18.12 -5.46 -14.15
C ARG A 305 17.68 -5.98 -12.78
N VAL A 306 17.04 -5.14 -11.97
CA VAL A 306 16.36 -5.59 -10.75
C VAL A 306 15.11 -6.37 -11.15
N PHE A 307 15.03 -7.62 -10.71
CA PHE A 307 13.85 -8.45 -10.91
C PHE A 307 12.92 -8.32 -9.72
N ASP A 308 11.61 -8.22 -9.98
CA ASP A 308 10.60 -8.15 -8.92
C ASP A 308 10.51 -9.45 -8.11
N THR A 309 10.94 -10.58 -8.71
CA THR A 309 10.98 -11.91 -8.09
C THR A 309 12.19 -12.70 -8.61
N ILE A 310 13.01 -13.21 -7.70
CA ILE A 310 14.03 -14.23 -8.03
C ILE A 310 13.30 -15.56 -8.25
N PRO A 311 13.63 -16.35 -9.30
CA PRO A 311 13.03 -17.66 -9.52
C PRO A 311 13.10 -18.55 -8.26
N GLU A 312 12.01 -19.23 -7.93
CA GLU A 312 11.91 -20.08 -6.73
C GLU A 312 12.98 -21.18 -6.74
N SER A 313 13.21 -21.76 -7.90
CA SER A 313 14.28 -22.72 -8.19
C SER A 313 15.69 -22.19 -7.88
N THR A 314 16.02 -20.91 -8.17
CA THR A 314 17.31 -20.30 -7.76
C THR A 314 17.41 -20.24 -6.23
N MET A 315 16.31 -19.94 -5.54
CA MET A 315 16.27 -19.86 -4.08
C MET A 315 16.39 -21.25 -3.43
N VAL A 316 15.74 -22.26 -4.01
CA VAL A 316 15.87 -23.67 -3.59
C VAL A 316 17.31 -24.12 -3.76
N MET A 317 17.92 -23.90 -4.93
CA MET A 317 19.32 -24.26 -5.19
C MET A 317 20.28 -23.61 -4.19
N LYS A 318 20.09 -22.31 -3.91
CA LYS A 318 20.88 -21.58 -2.90
C LYS A 318 20.76 -22.20 -1.51
N ARG A 319 19.55 -22.58 -1.10
CA ARG A 319 19.31 -23.25 0.20
C ARG A 319 20.00 -24.62 0.24
N THR A 320 19.87 -25.40 -0.83
CA THR A 320 20.50 -26.71 -0.96
C THR A 320 22.02 -26.62 -0.89
N VAL A 321 22.65 -25.67 -1.59
CA VAL A 321 24.11 -25.42 -1.49
C VAL A 321 24.51 -25.09 -0.04
N GLN A 322 23.75 -24.24 0.65
CA GLN A 322 24.04 -23.87 2.04
C GLN A 322 23.91 -25.07 3.00
N GLN A 323 22.90 -25.91 2.83
CA GLN A 323 22.72 -27.11 3.63
C GLN A 323 23.84 -28.13 3.35
N LEU A 324 24.20 -28.38 2.09
CA LEU A 324 25.31 -29.26 1.72
C LEU A 324 26.65 -28.76 2.27
N ARG A 325 26.91 -27.44 2.29
CA ARG A 325 28.09 -26.84 2.97
C ARG A 325 28.14 -27.16 4.46
N SER A 326 26.99 -27.25 5.10
CA SER A 326 26.89 -27.60 6.52
C SER A 326 27.13 -29.09 6.73
N ILE A 327 26.51 -29.93 5.90
CA ILE A 327 26.63 -31.40 5.96
C ILE A 327 28.07 -31.84 5.68
N SER A 328 28.73 -31.30 4.65
CA SER A 328 30.12 -31.62 4.27
C SER A 328 31.10 -31.48 5.44
N LYS A 329 30.88 -30.51 6.34
CA LYS A 329 31.73 -30.30 7.52
C LYS A 329 31.64 -31.42 8.55
N SER A 330 30.53 -32.15 8.56
CA SER A 330 30.24 -33.24 9.51
C SER A 330 30.45 -34.63 8.92
N LEU A 331 30.74 -34.72 7.61
CA LEU A 331 31.03 -35.98 6.93
C LEU A 331 32.55 -36.24 6.89
N GLU A 332 32.92 -37.53 6.85
CA GLU A 332 34.30 -38.00 6.68
C GLU A 332 34.36 -39.07 5.58
N GLY A 333 35.54 -39.27 4.98
CA GLY A 333 35.76 -40.32 3.96
C GLY A 333 35.07 -40.05 2.62
N GLU A 334 34.65 -41.12 1.94
CA GLU A 334 34.12 -41.08 0.56
C GLU A 334 32.84 -40.22 0.43
N ASN A 335 31.99 -40.20 1.46
CA ASN A 335 30.78 -39.37 1.49
C ASN A 335 31.09 -37.86 1.48
N LYS A 336 32.21 -37.45 2.08
CA LYS A 336 32.64 -36.04 2.06
C LYS A 336 33.11 -35.63 0.67
N GLU A 337 33.93 -36.46 0.03
CA GLU A 337 34.44 -36.19 -1.33
C GLU A 337 33.31 -36.11 -2.36
N LEU A 338 32.28 -36.95 -2.22
CA LEU A 338 31.08 -36.93 -3.05
C LEU A 338 30.26 -35.64 -2.85
N VAL A 339 30.05 -35.21 -1.61
CA VAL A 339 29.32 -33.97 -1.31
C VAL A 339 30.11 -32.73 -1.75
N ASP A 340 31.42 -32.68 -1.52
CA ASP A 340 32.26 -31.53 -1.89
C ASP A 340 32.31 -31.33 -3.41
N SER A 341 32.44 -32.41 -4.18
CA SER A 341 32.42 -32.33 -5.65
C SER A 341 31.06 -31.90 -6.21
N SER A 342 29.97 -32.42 -5.64
CA SER A 342 28.59 -32.03 -6.00
C SER A 342 28.30 -30.57 -5.64
N LEU A 343 28.84 -30.11 -4.51
CA LEU A 343 28.69 -28.75 -4.00
C LEU A 343 29.44 -27.72 -4.86
N GLU A 344 30.66 -28.04 -5.32
CA GLU A 344 31.41 -27.17 -6.24
C GLU A 344 30.63 -26.94 -7.56
N GLN A 345 30.05 -28.00 -8.12
CA GLN A 345 29.24 -27.92 -9.34
C GLN A 345 27.94 -27.13 -9.14
N LEU A 346 27.24 -27.35 -8.02
CA LEU A 346 26.05 -26.57 -7.69
C LEU A 346 26.36 -25.09 -7.41
N GLU A 347 27.49 -24.77 -6.80
CA GLU A 347 27.93 -23.38 -6.59
C GLU A 347 28.20 -22.66 -7.91
N ASN A 348 28.88 -23.34 -8.84
CA ASN A 348 29.09 -22.82 -10.19
C ASN A 348 27.76 -22.63 -10.92
N GLY A 349 26.86 -23.62 -10.89
CA GLY A 349 25.53 -23.52 -11.47
C GLY A 349 24.69 -22.37 -10.88
N LEU A 350 24.81 -22.13 -9.57
CA LEU A 350 24.12 -21.02 -8.90
C LEU A 350 24.62 -19.65 -9.37
N ASP A 351 25.93 -19.47 -9.54
CA ASP A 351 26.52 -18.23 -10.08
C ASP A 351 26.05 -17.99 -11.54
N ARG A 352 25.98 -19.06 -12.34
CA ARG A 352 25.48 -19.02 -13.73
C ARG A 352 24.00 -18.61 -13.77
N LEU A 353 23.14 -19.23 -12.96
CA LEU A 353 21.72 -18.86 -12.87
C LEU A 353 21.51 -17.41 -12.40
N GLN A 354 22.33 -16.93 -11.45
CA GLN A 354 22.29 -15.52 -11.01
C GLN A 354 22.64 -14.54 -12.13
N LYS A 355 23.55 -14.93 -13.04
CA LYS A 355 23.90 -14.13 -14.22
C LYS A 355 22.81 -14.13 -15.30
N ILE A 356 22.07 -15.24 -15.43
CA ILE A 356 20.92 -15.38 -16.35
C ILE A 356 19.71 -14.56 -15.85
N GLY A 357 19.46 -14.58 -14.53
CA GLY A 357 18.37 -13.83 -13.91
C GLY A 357 17.01 -14.52 -14.07
N GLN A 358 16.36 -14.39 -15.23
CA GLN A 358 15.04 -14.98 -15.51
C GLN A 358 15.13 -16.15 -16.49
N TYR A 359 14.51 -17.27 -16.12
CA TYR A 359 14.43 -18.49 -16.93
C TYR A 359 13.14 -19.25 -16.59
N ASN A 360 12.78 -20.24 -17.40
CA ASN A 360 11.61 -21.08 -17.14
C ASN A 360 11.94 -22.10 -16.07
N GLU A 361 11.29 -22.06 -14.91
CA GLU A 361 11.64 -22.92 -13.78
C GLU A 361 11.26 -24.39 -13.95
N THR A 362 10.40 -24.71 -14.93
CA THR A 362 9.73 -26.01 -15.03
C THR A 362 10.69 -27.18 -15.13
N GLU A 363 11.76 -27.05 -15.91
CA GLU A 363 12.73 -28.14 -16.15
C GLU A 363 13.73 -28.27 -14.99
N LEU A 364 14.00 -27.17 -14.27
CA LEU A 364 14.91 -27.16 -13.11
C LEU A 364 14.22 -27.63 -11.82
N ALA A 365 12.91 -27.41 -11.69
CA ALA A 365 12.15 -27.63 -10.46
C ALA A 365 12.15 -29.09 -9.99
N GLU A 366 12.05 -30.05 -10.91
CA GLU A 366 12.01 -31.47 -10.55
C GLU A 366 13.38 -31.95 -10.01
N ALA A 367 14.47 -31.64 -10.72
CA ALA A 367 15.81 -32.03 -10.33
C ALA A 367 16.25 -31.36 -9.02
N LEU A 368 15.94 -30.07 -8.85
CA LEU A 368 16.20 -29.35 -7.60
C LEU A 368 15.32 -29.82 -6.45
N GLY A 369 14.06 -30.17 -6.71
CA GLY A 369 13.18 -30.77 -5.71
C GLY A 369 13.75 -32.08 -5.17
N LYS A 370 14.23 -32.97 -6.05
CA LYS A 370 14.90 -34.23 -5.67
C LYS A 370 16.20 -33.99 -4.90
N THR A 371 17.02 -33.04 -5.38
CA THR A 371 18.28 -32.65 -4.72
C THR A 371 18.03 -32.10 -3.32
N ARG A 372 16.99 -31.29 -3.14
CA ARG A 372 16.56 -30.79 -1.83
C ARG A 372 16.14 -31.93 -0.92
N VAL A 373 15.30 -32.87 -1.38
CA VAL A 373 14.87 -34.02 -0.56
C VAL A 373 16.07 -34.85 -0.11
N ILE A 374 17.03 -35.12 -0.99
CA ILE A 374 18.28 -35.81 -0.62
C ILE A 374 19.04 -35.03 0.44
N THR A 375 19.14 -33.72 0.28
CA THR A 375 19.86 -32.83 1.22
C THR A 375 19.17 -32.77 2.58
N ASP A 376 17.84 -32.70 2.60
CA ASP A 376 17.03 -32.69 3.83
C ASP A 376 17.16 -34.05 4.56
N ASN A 377 17.10 -35.17 3.83
CA ASN A 377 17.29 -36.53 4.39
C ASN A 377 18.71 -36.76 4.91
N ALA A 378 19.73 -36.29 4.18
CA ALA A 378 21.13 -36.37 4.62
C ALA A 378 21.36 -35.49 5.85
N THR A 379 20.72 -34.32 5.92
CA THR A 379 20.73 -33.47 7.12
C THR A 379 20.12 -34.21 8.31
N GLN A 380 18.97 -34.87 8.11
CA GLN A 380 18.32 -35.65 9.16
C GLN A 380 19.18 -36.82 9.63
N GLY A 381 19.81 -37.57 8.72
CA GLY A 381 20.71 -38.68 9.05
C GLY A 381 21.95 -38.27 9.85
N VAL A 382 22.54 -37.10 9.53
CA VAL A 382 23.64 -36.53 10.32
C VAL A 382 23.17 -36.10 11.72
N LEU A 383 21.93 -35.59 11.83
CA LEU A 383 21.37 -35.13 13.10
C LEU A 383 20.91 -36.27 14.03
N THR A 384 20.49 -37.42 13.48
CA THR A 384 20.11 -38.61 14.27
C THR A 384 21.32 -39.44 14.71
N GLY A 385 22.52 -39.19 14.17
CA GLY A 385 23.76 -39.87 14.56
C GLY A 385 24.45 -39.28 15.80
N THR A 386 23.91 -38.21 16.40
CA THR A 386 24.46 -37.51 17.57
C THR A 386 23.46 -37.54 18.74
N ASP A 387 23.94 -37.80 19.96
CA ASP A 387 23.13 -38.07 21.18
C ASP A 387 21.98 -37.06 21.45
N ASP A 388 20.88 -37.62 21.97
CA ASP A 388 19.47 -37.19 21.92
C ASP A 388 19.10 -35.86 22.62
N THR A 389 20.03 -35.20 23.31
CA THR A 389 19.78 -33.86 23.91
C THR A 389 20.55 -32.76 23.23
N GLU A 390 21.72 -33.06 22.66
CA GLU A 390 22.45 -32.12 21.81
C GLU A 390 21.79 -32.04 20.43
N ALA A 391 21.12 -33.10 19.95
CA ALA A 391 20.46 -33.13 18.64
C ALA A 391 19.24 -32.20 18.51
N GLU A 392 18.39 -32.07 19.54
CA GLU A 392 17.27 -31.10 19.54
C GLU A 392 17.77 -29.66 19.62
N ASP A 393 18.76 -29.39 20.49
CA ASP A 393 19.39 -28.08 20.61
C ASP A 393 20.16 -27.71 19.33
N LEU A 394 20.84 -28.67 18.69
CA LEU A 394 21.49 -28.50 17.38
C LEU A 394 20.47 -28.29 16.27
N ARG A 395 19.35 -29.02 16.24
CA ARG A 395 18.26 -28.80 15.26
C ARG A 395 17.67 -27.41 15.41
N LEU A 396 17.42 -26.96 16.64
CA LEU A 396 16.91 -25.64 16.93
C LEU A 396 17.94 -24.55 16.58
N LEU A 397 19.23 -24.77 16.86
CA LEU A 397 20.33 -23.87 16.50
C LEU A 397 20.56 -23.79 14.99
N VAL A 398 20.50 -24.91 14.27
CA VAL A 398 20.64 -24.97 12.81
C VAL A 398 19.46 -24.28 12.15
N SER A 399 18.24 -24.55 12.62
CA SER A 399 17.04 -23.89 12.11
C SER A 399 17.06 -22.39 12.42
N ALA A 400 17.49 -22.00 13.63
CA ALA A 400 17.67 -20.60 14.02
C ALA A 400 18.76 -19.91 13.20
N GLY A 401 19.82 -20.65 12.86
CA GLY A 401 20.87 -20.23 11.94
C GLY A 401 20.31 -19.98 10.54
N LEU A 402 19.56 -20.92 9.97
CA LEU A 402 18.93 -20.77 8.66
C LEU A 402 17.95 -19.59 8.63
N GLU A 403 17.15 -19.41 9.68
CA GLU A 403 16.26 -18.26 9.83
C GLU A 403 17.03 -16.94 9.92
N ALA A 404 18.17 -16.93 10.64
CA ALA A 404 19.06 -15.78 10.73
C ALA A 404 19.76 -15.47 9.38
N PHE A 405 20.13 -16.50 8.61
CA PHE A 405 20.74 -16.40 7.29
C PHE A 405 19.77 -15.95 6.20
N ALA A 406 18.49 -16.30 6.32
CA ALA A 406 17.43 -15.80 5.45
C ALA A 406 17.26 -14.27 5.57
N ARG A 407 17.74 -13.66 6.68
CA ARG A 407 17.66 -12.21 6.89
C ARG A 407 18.78 -11.47 6.16
N PHE A 408 18.35 -10.49 5.36
CA PHE A 408 19.18 -9.61 4.54
C PHE A 408 20.41 -9.01 5.26
N ARG A 409 20.28 -8.70 6.56
CA ARG A 409 21.33 -8.01 7.32
C ARG A 409 22.51 -8.92 7.70
N LEU A 410 22.27 -10.20 8.02
CA LEU A 410 23.35 -11.17 8.29
C LEU A 410 24.13 -11.46 7.01
N LYS A 411 23.40 -11.62 5.91
CA LYS A 411 23.96 -11.76 4.56
C LYS A 411 24.88 -10.59 4.20
N ILE A 412 24.43 -9.35 4.36
CA ILE A 412 25.27 -8.16 4.12
C ILE A 412 26.48 -8.11 5.06
N ALA A 413 26.30 -8.42 6.35
CA ALA A 413 27.37 -8.34 7.34
C ALA A 413 28.50 -9.34 7.03
N LEU A 414 28.15 -10.53 6.52
CA LEU A 414 29.10 -11.54 6.08
C LEU A 414 29.71 -11.25 4.69
N GLU A 415 28.92 -10.71 3.75
CA GLU A 415 29.38 -10.39 2.39
C GLU A 415 30.25 -9.12 2.33
N LYS A 416 29.84 -8.06 3.05
CA LYS A 416 30.52 -6.75 3.01
C LYS A 416 31.48 -6.52 4.18
N GLY A 417 31.37 -7.30 5.24
CA GLY A 417 32.18 -7.13 6.44
C GLY A 417 33.68 -7.39 6.25
N PRO A 418 34.12 -8.41 5.50
CA PRO A 418 35.53 -8.60 5.17
C PRO A 418 36.16 -7.39 4.47
N ASN A 419 35.38 -6.73 3.58
CA ASN A 419 35.82 -5.52 2.87
C ASN A 419 36.04 -4.32 3.80
N LEU A 420 35.42 -4.28 4.99
CA LEU A 420 35.62 -3.22 5.99
C LEU A 420 36.91 -3.41 6.81
N VAL A 421 37.46 -4.63 6.81
CA VAL A 421 38.72 -4.99 7.49
C VAL A 421 39.89 -4.95 6.50
N GLU A 422 39.69 -5.43 5.27
CA GLU A 422 40.72 -5.48 4.23
C GLU A 422 40.85 -4.15 3.47
N GLY A 423 39.72 -3.53 3.13
CA GLY A 423 39.62 -2.26 2.42
C GLY A 423 39.59 -1.03 3.35
N THR A 424 39.90 0.14 2.80
CA THR A 424 39.71 1.43 3.49
C THR A 424 38.28 1.91 3.33
N ASN A 425 37.65 2.36 4.41
CA ASN A 425 36.34 3.00 4.35
C ASN A 425 36.40 4.33 3.57
N VAL A 426 35.26 4.99 3.38
CA VAL A 426 35.14 6.29 2.66
C VAL A 426 36.00 7.41 3.30
N TYR A 427 36.50 7.20 4.52
CA TYR A 427 37.36 8.10 5.28
C TYR A 427 38.83 7.65 5.35
N GLY A 428 39.22 6.56 4.66
CA GLY A 428 40.59 6.06 4.63
C GLY A 428 41.00 5.18 5.82
N GLU A 429 40.06 4.84 6.71
CA GLU A 429 40.33 4.05 7.92
C GLU A 429 39.97 2.58 7.72
N LYS A 430 40.74 1.68 8.34
CA LYS A 430 40.46 0.24 8.37
C LYS A 430 39.85 -0.12 9.72
N LEU A 431 38.82 -0.98 9.73
CA LEU A 431 38.31 -1.50 10.98
C LEU A 431 39.34 -2.47 11.59
N ASP A 432 39.59 -2.34 12.89
CA ASP A 432 40.43 -3.28 13.63
C ASP A 432 39.84 -4.70 13.54
N PRO A 433 40.60 -5.70 13.05
CA PRO A 433 40.12 -7.08 12.89
C PRO A 433 39.55 -7.68 14.19
N ASP A 434 40.15 -7.37 15.34
CA ASP A 434 39.70 -7.92 16.63
C ASP A 434 38.39 -7.29 17.08
N LYS A 435 38.20 -5.99 16.83
CA LYS A 435 36.92 -5.30 17.07
C LYS A 435 35.85 -5.75 16.09
N TYR A 436 36.19 -5.97 14.82
CA TYR A 436 35.28 -6.52 13.84
C TYR A 436 34.77 -7.89 14.27
N LYS A 437 35.68 -8.77 14.70
CA LYS A 437 35.34 -10.11 15.20
C LYS A 437 34.40 -10.03 16.41
N GLN A 438 34.69 -9.18 17.39
CA GLN A 438 33.79 -8.98 18.55
C GLN A 438 32.40 -8.46 18.16
N ILE A 439 32.34 -7.49 17.24
CA ILE A 439 31.07 -6.95 16.74
C ILE A 439 30.30 -8.04 16.00
N MET A 440 30.99 -8.85 15.18
CA MET A 440 30.38 -9.93 14.41
C MET A 440 29.88 -11.06 15.31
N ASP A 441 30.67 -11.49 16.28
CA ASP A 441 30.28 -12.52 17.25
C ASP A 441 29.04 -12.08 18.05
N SER A 442 29.00 -10.82 18.48
CA SER A 442 27.81 -10.25 19.13
C SER A 442 26.62 -10.20 18.18
N TYR A 443 26.84 -9.83 16.92
CA TYR A 443 25.78 -9.71 15.92
C TYR A 443 25.19 -11.08 15.55
N LEU A 444 26.03 -12.08 15.30
CA LEU A 444 25.66 -13.47 15.03
C LEU A 444 24.84 -14.03 16.19
N ASN A 445 25.33 -13.91 17.42
CA ASN A 445 24.60 -14.39 18.61
C ASN A 445 23.22 -13.72 18.73
N ASN A 446 23.13 -12.41 18.50
CA ASN A 446 21.85 -11.71 18.55
C ASN A 446 20.86 -12.13 17.45
N GLU A 447 21.35 -12.49 16.26
CA GLU A 447 20.49 -12.98 15.18
C GLU A 447 20.08 -14.43 15.39
N LEU A 448 20.97 -15.28 15.91
CA LEU A 448 20.67 -16.65 16.33
C LEU A 448 19.58 -16.66 17.41
N GLU A 449 19.75 -15.88 18.47
CA GLU A 449 18.75 -15.74 19.55
C GLU A 449 17.37 -15.33 18.99
N ARG A 450 17.33 -14.39 18.03
CA ARG A 450 16.08 -14.00 17.35
C ARG A 450 15.53 -15.09 16.44
N GLY A 451 16.38 -15.84 15.75
CA GLY A 451 15.97 -16.97 14.93
C GLY A 451 15.29 -18.04 15.78
N THR A 452 15.92 -18.40 16.92
CA THR A 452 15.39 -19.35 17.89
C THR A 452 14.02 -18.92 18.42
N MET A 453 13.88 -17.65 18.82
CA MET A 453 12.59 -17.11 19.27
C MET A 453 11.50 -17.19 18.19
N LEU A 454 11.79 -16.82 16.94
CA LEU A 454 10.79 -16.91 15.87
C LEU A 454 10.35 -18.35 15.59
N ILE A 455 11.28 -19.31 15.64
CA ILE A 455 10.96 -20.73 15.42
C ILE A 455 10.07 -21.25 16.54
N LEU A 456 10.42 -20.94 17.80
CA LEU A 456 9.59 -21.34 18.94
C LEU A 456 8.18 -20.74 18.85
N ILE A 457 8.04 -19.46 18.50
CA ILE A 457 6.73 -18.84 18.31
C ILE A 457 5.98 -19.51 17.13
N ARG A 458 6.68 -19.84 16.04
CA ARG A 458 6.10 -20.54 14.90
C ARG A 458 5.61 -21.95 15.27
N GLU A 459 6.42 -22.74 15.96
CA GLU A 459 6.11 -24.15 16.22
C GLU A 459 5.13 -24.32 17.37
N LEU A 460 5.21 -23.46 18.37
CA LEU A 460 4.46 -23.61 19.62
C LEU A 460 3.30 -22.61 19.76
N GLY A 461 3.21 -21.62 18.86
CA GLY A 461 2.19 -20.57 18.82
C GLY A 461 2.62 -19.28 19.53
N ALA A 462 1.69 -18.34 19.66
CA ALA A 462 1.94 -17.06 20.33
C ALA A 462 2.50 -17.24 21.75
N MET A 463 3.55 -16.48 22.09
CA MET A 463 4.27 -16.63 23.37
C MET A 463 4.59 -15.29 24.03
N SER A 464 4.68 -15.31 25.36
CA SER A 464 5.15 -14.16 26.13
C SER A 464 6.68 -14.13 26.24
N ALA A 465 7.22 -12.97 26.66
CA ALA A 465 8.64 -12.84 26.97
C ALA A 465 9.09 -13.77 28.11
N LYS A 466 8.17 -14.13 29.03
CA LYS A 466 8.46 -15.05 30.14
C LYS A 466 8.61 -16.48 29.62
N ASP A 467 7.66 -16.93 28.80
CA ASP A 467 7.67 -18.30 28.24
C ASP A 467 8.91 -18.53 27.36
N LEU A 468 9.26 -17.52 26.56
CA LEU A 468 10.45 -17.57 25.73
C LEU A 468 11.74 -17.58 26.55
N ALA A 469 11.81 -16.86 27.66
CA ALA A 469 12.98 -16.88 28.55
C ALA A 469 13.16 -18.26 29.21
N GLU A 470 12.07 -18.86 29.67
CA GLU A 470 12.09 -20.21 30.26
C GLU A 470 12.50 -21.28 29.24
N LYS A 471 12.01 -21.17 27.99
CA LYS A 471 12.27 -22.15 26.92
C LYS A 471 13.63 -22.01 26.26
N THR A 472 14.15 -20.79 26.14
CA THR A 472 15.44 -20.55 25.46
C THR A 472 16.62 -20.49 26.42
N GLY A 473 16.38 -20.37 27.72
CA GLY A 473 17.42 -20.08 28.71
C GLY A 473 18.03 -18.67 28.58
N ILE A 474 17.51 -17.84 27.67
CA ILE A 474 17.94 -16.45 27.48
C ILE A 474 17.32 -15.59 28.60
N PRO A 475 18.08 -14.68 29.23
CA PRO A 475 17.53 -13.76 30.24
C PRO A 475 16.31 -12.99 29.73
N GLN A 476 15.25 -12.91 30.55
CA GLN A 476 13.97 -12.32 30.15
C GLN A 476 14.09 -10.87 29.66
N ASP A 477 14.97 -10.06 30.24
CA ASP A 477 15.26 -8.68 29.81
C ASP A 477 15.87 -8.63 28.40
N ARG A 478 16.65 -9.66 28.04
CA ARG A 478 17.26 -9.80 26.73
C ARG A 478 16.23 -10.28 25.72
N VAL A 479 15.46 -11.32 26.05
CA VAL A 479 14.30 -11.78 25.24
C VAL A 479 13.37 -10.62 24.90
N PHE A 480 12.98 -9.83 25.91
CA PHE A 480 12.10 -8.67 25.71
C PHE A 480 12.69 -7.64 24.74
N ARG A 481 13.99 -7.34 24.84
CA ARG A 481 14.69 -6.45 23.88
C ARG A 481 14.67 -7.00 22.46
N HIS A 482 14.82 -8.31 22.28
CA HIS A 482 14.73 -8.94 20.97
C HIS A 482 13.29 -8.90 20.42
N LEU A 483 12.28 -9.18 21.25
CA LEU A 483 10.86 -9.09 20.88
C LEU A 483 10.48 -7.68 20.44
N LEU A 484 10.87 -6.64 21.18
CA LEU A 484 10.62 -5.24 20.79
C LEU A 484 11.27 -4.89 19.45
N ARG A 485 12.50 -5.37 19.22
CA ARG A 485 13.20 -5.14 17.96
C ARG A 485 12.53 -5.87 16.80
N MET A 486 12.16 -7.14 16.98
CA MET A 486 11.45 -7.93 15.97
C MET A 486 10.05 -7.37 15.70
N LYS A 487 9.36 -6.83 16.71
CA LYS A 487 8.10 -6.10 16.59
C LYS A 487 8.26 -4.83 15.74
N ARG A 488 9.30 -4.04 15.99
CA ARG A 488 9.60 -2.81 15.21
C ARG A 488 9.98 -3.12 13.76
N ASP A 489 10.64 -4.24 13.55
CA ASP A 489 11.02 -4.73 12.23
C ASP A 489 9.86 -5.53 11.57
N GLU A 490 8.63 -5.43 12.11
CA GLU A 490 7.36 -6.04 11.63
C GLU A 490 7.37 -7.57 11.49
N LEU A 491 8.32 -8.25 12.13
CA LEU A 491 8.42 -9.71 12.16
C LEU A 491 7.46 -10.35 13.17
N LEU A 492 6.80 -9.55 14.02
CA LEU A 492 5.88 -10.02 15.06
C LEU A 492 4.59 -9.20 15.10
N THR A 493 3.46 -9.88 15.29
CA THR A 493 2.15 -9.31 15.62
C THR A 493 1.87 -9.44 17.11
N LEU A 494 0.91 -8.65 17.63
CA LEU A 494 0.43 -8.84 19.01
C LEU A 494 -0.77 -9.78 18.93
N ALA A 495 -0.76 -10.86 19.70
CA ALA A 495 -1.81 -11.88 19.70
C ALA A 495 -2.71 -11.84 20.95
N GLY A 496 -2.48 -10.88 21.85
CA GLY A 496 -3.29 -10.67 23.05
C GLY A 496 -2.46 -10.50 24.31
N GLU A 497 -3.09 -10.76 25.45
CA GLU A 497 -2.50 -10.71 26.79
C GLU A 497 -2.86 -11.98 27.58
N GLU A 498 -1.89 -12.56 28.27
CA GLU A 498 -2.08 -13.68 29.19
C GLU A 498 -1.36 -13.37 30.51
N ASP A 499 -2.08 -13.43 31.64
CA ASP A 499 -1.56 -13.18 33.00
C ASP A 499 -0.77 -11.85 33.17
N GLY A 500 -1.15 -10.78 32.46
CA GLY A 500 -0.43 -9.50 32.52
C GLY A 500 0.75 -9.37 31.55
N TYR A 501 1.02 -10.40 30.74
CA TYR A 501 2.09 -10.42 29.75
C TYR A 501 1.55 -10.38 28.32
N VAL A 502 2.16 -9.55 27.48
CA VAL A 502 1.81 -9.44 26.06
C VAL A 502 2.29 -10.67 25.29
N LEU A 503 1.38 -11.26 24.51
CA LEU A 503 1.68 -12.39 23.61
C LEU A 503 2.12 -11.87 22.24
N TYR A 504 3.23 -12.42 21.75
CA TYR A 504 3.79 -12.13 20.43
C TYR A 504 3.61 -13.32 19.52
N ASP A 505 3.20 -13.07 18.27
CA ASP A 505 3.04 -14.10 17.24
C ASP A 505 3.75 -13.69 15.94
N VAL A 506 4.01 -14.65 15.04
CA VAL A 506 4.63 -14.40 13.73
C VAL A 506 3.54 -14.25 12.67
N PRO A 507 3.54 -13.19 11.83
CA PRO A 507 2.60 -13.06 10.74
C PRO A 507 2.80 -14.21 9.73
N ARG A 508 1.75 -15.02 9.54
CA ARG A 508 1.70 -16.14 8.60
C ARG A 508 0.66 -15.89 7.53
N THR A 509 0.91 -16.40 6.32
CA THR A 509 -0.14 -16.51 5.30
C THR A 509 -1.01 -17.72 5.67
N PRO A 510 -2.28 -17.52 6.05
CA PRO A 510 -3.14 -18.62 6.43
C PRO A 510 -3.35 -19.58 5.25
N THR A 511 -3.42 -20.88 5.53
CA THR A 511 -3.72 -21.89 4.50
C THR A 511 -5.12 -21.68 3.93
N LYS A 512 -5.41 -22.25 2.75
CA LYS A 512 -6.76 -22.19 2.17
C LYS A 512 -7.81 -22.76 3.14
N ALA A 513 -7.46 -23.83 3.87
CA ALA A 513 -8.32 -24.43 4.90
C ALA A 513 -8.58 -23.46 6.06
N GLU A 514 -7.54 -22.79 6.56
CA GLU A 514 -7.63 -21.79 7.62
C GLU A 514 -8.49 -20.58 7.21
N VAL A 515 -8.30 -20.08 5.98
CA VAL A 515 -9.13 -19.00 5.43
C VAL A 515 -10.59 -19.43 5.29
N THR A 516 -10.85 -20.64 4.80
CA THR A 516 -12.20 -21.19 4.65
C THR A 516 -12.91 -21.31 6.00
N ILE A 517 -12.27 -21.90 7.01
CA ILE A 517 -12.85 -22.05 8.35
C ILE A 517 -13.12 -20.69 8.99
N ARG A 518 -12.14 -19.79 8.97
CA ARG A 518 -12.31 -18.44 9.53
C ARG A 518 -13.46 -17.70 8.85
N THR A 519 -13.49 -17.71 7.52
CA THR A 519 -14.56 -17.03 6.75
C THR A 519 -15.92 -17.61 7.08
N ALA A 520 -16.05 -18.94 7.16
CA ALA A 520 -17.31 -19.60 7.49
C ALA A 520 -17.78 -19.27 8.92
N SER A 521 -16.88 -19.30 9.91
CA SER A 521 -17.20 -18.95 11.30
C SER A 521 -17.62 -17.49 11.47
N GLU A 522 -16.91 -16.54 10.85
CA GLU A 522 -17.28 -15.12 10.85
C GLU A 522 -18.66 -14.90 10.18
N GLN A 523 -18.91 -15.57 9.05
CA GLN A 523 -20.21 -15.44 8.37
C GLN A 523 -21.33 -16.09 9.17
N ALA A 524 -21.08 -17.16 9.92
CA ALA A 524 -22.09 -17.79 10.79
C ALA A 524 -22.65 -16.79 11.81
N GLN A 525 -21.76 -16.10 12.51
CA GLN A 525 -22.12 -15.10 13.52
C GLN A 525 -22.94 -13.95 12.91
N LEU A 526 -22.50 -13.41 11.77
CA LEU A 526 -23.21 -12.33 11.07
C LEU A 526 -24.60 -12.77 10.57
N LEU A 527 -24.70 -13.99 10.03
CA LEU A 527 -25.93 -14.54 9.49
C LEU A 527 -26.97 -14.81 10.57
N VAL A 528 -26.57 -15.41 11.70
CA VAL A 528 -27.48 -15.64 12.84
C VAL A 528 -27.99 -14.30 13.40
N THR A 529 -27.11 -13.30 13.48
CA THR A 529 -27.49 -11.96 13.94
C THR A 529 -28.48 -11.30 13.00
N ALA A 530 -28.18 -11.26 11.69
CA ALA A 530 -29.06 -10.67 10.70
C ALA A 530 -30.41 -11.41 10.60
N LYS A 531 -30.41 -12.74 10.74
CA LYS A 531 -31.62 -13.56 10.77
C LYS A 531 -32.52 -13.17 11.94
N ASN A 532 -31.97 -13.11 13.16
CA ASN A 532 -32.72 -12.73 14.36
C ASN A 532 -33.26 -11.29 14.27
N GLU A 533 -32.48 -10.36 13.70
CA GLU A 533 -32.91 -8.98 13.45
C GLU A 533 -34.07 -8.93 12.45
N ILE A 534 -33.99 -9.64 11.32
CA ILE A 534 -35.07 -9.70 10.33
C ILE A 534 -36.34 -10.29 10.94
N GLU A 535 -36.22 -11.38 11.70
CA GLU A 535 -37.37 -12.01 12.34
C GLU A 535 -38.04 -11.06 13.35
N SER A 536 -37.24 -10.38 14.18
CA SER A 536 -37.75 -9.38 15.12
C SER A 536 -38.41 -8.19 14.42
N ILE A 537 -37.82 -7.68 13.34
CA ILE A 537 -38.34 -6.52 12.61
C ILE A 537 -39.62 -6.87 11.85
N LEU A 538 -39.72 -8.07 11.28
CA LEU A 538 -40.92 -8.47 10.54
C LEU A 538 -42.12 -8.73 11.46
N GLN A 539 -41.91 -9.07 12.74
CA GLN A 539 -42.99 -9.21 13.72
C GLN A 539 -43.70 -7.88 14.03
N ASP A 540 -42.97 -6.77 14.13
CA ASP A 540 -43.53 -5.43 14.42
C ASP A 540 -42.82 -4.33 13.60
N LEU A 541 -43.03 -4.35 12.27
CA LEU A 541 -42.35 -3.44 11.36
C LEU A 541 -42.84 -1.98 11.50
N THR A 542 -41.95 -1.10 11.94
CA THR A 542 -42.19 0.36 11.90
C THR A 542 -41.42 1.04 10.76
N ALA A 543 -41.75 2.33 10.50
CA ALA A 543 -41.07 3.11 9.46
C ALA A 543 -39.58 3.37 9.77
N GLU A 544 -39.19 3.38 11.05
CA GLU A 544 -37.80 3.55 11.47
C GLU A 544 -36.97 2.27 11.21
N ASP A 545 -37.62 1.10 11.23
CA ASP A 545 -36.97 -0.20 11.08
C ASP A 545 -36.62 -0.57 9.64
N ILE A 546 -37.19 0.11 8.62
CA ILE A 546 -36.91 -0.18 7.20
C ILE A 546 -35.42 -0.08 6.90
N GLY A 547 -34.72 0.87 7.53
CA GLY A 547 -33.26 1.01 7.40
C GLY A 547 -32.51 -0.21 7.95
N ASN A 548 -32.91 -0.67 9.14
CA ASN A 548 -32.31 -1.85 9.79
C ASN A 548 -32.63 -3.13 9.02
N LEU A 549 -33.85 -3.26 8.49
CA LEU A 549 -34.26 -4.37 7.61
C LEU A 549 -33.41 -4.42 6.35
N ALA A 550 -33.22 -3.29 5.66
CA ALA A 550 -32.38 -3.21 4.48
C ALA A 550 -30.92 -3.59 4.78
N ASN A 551 -30.37 -3.10 5.90
CA ASN A 551 -29.01 -3.43 6.34
C ASN A 551 -28.85 -4.92 6.68
N SER A 552 -29.85 -5.53 7.34
CA SER A 552 -29.83 -6.96 7.68
C SER A 552 -29.89 -7.84 6.43
N LEU A 553 -30.76 -7.49 5.47
CA LEU A 553 -30.85 -8.17 4.17
C LEU A 553 -29.57 -8.01 3.36
N GLU A 554 -28.93 -6.84 3.40
CA GLU A 554 -27.64 -6.59 2.75
C GLU A 554 -26.51 -7.39 3.41
N THR A 555 -26.57 -7.59 4.73
CA THR A 555 -25.65 -8.45 5.47
C THR A 555 -25.77 -9.89 5.00
N ILE A 556 -26.99 -10.41 4.82
CA ILE A 556 -27.21 -11.75 4.23
C ILE A 556 -26.67 -11.81 2.79
N SER A 557 -26.89 -10.78 1.97
CA SER A 557 -26.36 -10.71 0.60
C SER A 557 -24.83 -10.80 0.57
N LYS A 558 -24.16 -9.99 1.39
CA LYS A 558 -22.68 -9.95 1.46
C LYS A 558 -22.11 -11.25 2.01
N ALA A 559 -22.76 -11.85 3.00
CA ALA A 559 -22.36 -13.14 3.55
C ALA A 559 -22.48 -14.24 2.49
N ARG A 560 -23.59 -14.27 1.74
CA ARG A 560 -23.79 -15.19 0.60
C ARG A 560 -22.68 -15.06 -0.45
N ASP A 561 -22.32 -13.85 -0.85
CA ASP A 561 -21.26 -13.60 -1.84
C ASP A 561 -19.86 -14.00 -1.34
N LYS A 562 -19.62 -13.91 -0.03
CA LYS A 562 -18.40 -14.44 0.59
C LYS A 562 -18.40 -15.97 0.63
N MET A 563 -19.54 -16.58 0.91
CA MET A 563 -19.71 -18.03 0.98
C MET A 563 -19.64 -18.71 -0.39
N GLU A 564 -20.03 -18.03 -1.47
CA GLU A 564 -19.84 -18.51 -2.86
C GLU A 564 -18.35 -18.67 -3.23
N LYS A 565 -17.47 -17.88 -2.61
CA LYS A 565 -16.01 -17.99 -2.81
C LYS A 565 -15.39 -19.14 -2.02
N ILE A 566 -16.16 -19.82 -1.17
CA ILE A 566 -15.69 -20.97 -0.42
C ILE A 566 -15.83 -22.21 -1.30
N ASP A 567 -14.70 -22.70 -1.81
CA ASP A 567 -14.61 -23.98 -2.49
C ASP A 567 -13.76 -24.98 -1.70
N ILE A 568 -14.22 -26.23 -1.64
CA ILE A 568 -13.47 -27.36 -1.08
C ILE A 568 -13.25 -28.36 -2.21
N GLY A 569 -12.00 -28.52 -2.63
CA GLY A 569 -11.64 -29.42 -3.73
C GLY A 569 -12.15 -28.95 -5.11
N GLY A 570 -12.32 -27.64 -5.31
CA GLY A 570 -12.78 -27.05 -6.58
C GLY A 570 -14.29 -27.08 -6.79
N ALA A 571 -15.07 -27.51 -5.79
CA ALA A 571 -16.54 -27.45 -5.79
C ALA A 571 -17.01 -26.40 -4.77
N VAL A 572 -17.96 -25.55 -5.19
CA VAL A 572 -18.63 -24.57 -4.34
C VAL A 572 -19.63 -25.29 -3.43
N ILE A 573 -19.63 -24.96 -2.15
CA ILE A 573 -20.52 -25.57 -1.16
C ILE A 573 -21.93 -25.02 -1.35
N ALA A 574 -22.93 -25.91 -1.44
CA ALA A 574 -24.34 -25.54 -1.54
C ALA A 574 -24.68 -24.58 -2.70
N GLU A 575 -24.05 -24.76 -3.88
CA GLU A 575 -24.20 -23.88 -5.05
C GLU A 575 -25.68 -23.62 -5.44
N ASN A 576 -26.51 -24.67 -5.45
CA ASN A 576 -27.94 -24.55 -5.76
C ASN A 576 -28.69 -23.69 -4.74
N LEU A 577 -28.32 -23.77 -3.45
CA LEU A 577 -28.91 -22.98 -2.38
C LEU A 577 -28.47 -21.52 -2.49
N LEU A 578 -27.17 -21.26 -2.73
CA LEU A 578 -26.63 -19.91 -2.89
C LEU A 578 -27.28 -19.16 -4.07
N ASN A 579 -27.49 -19.84 -5.20
CA ASN A 579 -28.18 -19.29 -6.38
C ASN A 579 -29.66 -19.00 -6.09
N THR A 580 -30.35 -19.89 -5.39
CA THR A 580 -31.76 -19.69 -5.03
C THR A 580 -31.94 -18.49 -4.10
N VAL A 581 -31.03 -18.33 -3.13
CA VAL A 581 -31.06 -17.24 -2.15
C VAL A 581 -30.67 -15.90 -2.78
N GLU A 582 -29.81 -15.89 -3.80
CA GLU A 582 -29.36 -14.66 -4.48
C GLU A 582 -30.53 -13.82 -5.01
N ASP A 583 -31.41 -14.44 -5.81
CA ASP A 583 -32.53 -13.75 -6.43
C ASP A 583 -33.53 -13.24 -5.38
N LYS A 584 -33.69 -13.99 -4.29
CA LYS A 584 -34.61 -13.68 -3.19
C LYS A 584 -34.10 -12.55 -2.32
N VAL A 585 -32.82 -12.59 -1.93
CA VAL A 585 -32.17 -11.49 -1.19
C VAL A 585 -32.16 -10.22 -2.03
N LYS A 586 -31.77 -10.28 -3.30
CA LYS A 586 -31.77 -9.10 -4.19
C LYS A 586 -33.16 -8.50 -4.32
N SER A 587 -34.18 -9.34 -4.48
CA SER A 587 -35.58 -8.90 -4.54
C SER A 587 -36.00 -8.21 -3.24
N ALA A 588 -35.71 -8.83 -2.08
CA ALA A 588 -36.02 -8.29 -0.76
C ALA A 588 -35.31 -6.95 -0.48
N VAL A 589 -34.01 -6.85 -0.81
CA VAL A 589 -33.22 -5.61 -0.67
C VAL A 589 -33.80 -4.50 -1.54
N VAL A 590 -34.12 -4.79 -2.80
CA VAL A 590 -34.72 -3.80 -3.71
C VAL A 590 -36.10 -3.36 -3.22
N MET A 591 -36.91 -4.28 -2.69
CA MET A 591 -38.21 -3.97 -2.09
C MET A 591 -38.04 -3.03 -0.89
N ALA A 592 -37.15 -3.36 0.05
CA ALA A 592 -36.88 -2.52 1.22
C ALA A 592 -36.38 -1.11 0.84
N TYR A 593 -35.46 -1.00 -0.14
CA TYR A 593 -35.00 0.30 -0.64
C TYR A 593 -36.08 1.08 -1.39
N ARG A 594 -36.97 0.41 -2.14
CA ARG A 594 -38.11 1.06 -2.81
C ARG A 594 -39.09 1.61 -1.80
N THR A 595 -39.44 0.85 -0.78
CA THR A 595 -40.32 1.30 0.30
C THR A 595 -39.69 2.46 1.07
N ARG A 596 -38.37 2.38 1.36
CA ARG A 596 -37.59 3.50 1.94
C ARG A 596 -37.61 4.75 1.06
N ALA A 597 -37.53 4.62 -0.25
CA ALA A 597 -37.59 5.77 -1.17
C ALA A 597 -39.00 6.38 -1.27
N ARG A 598 -40.05 5.58 -1.05
CA ARG A 598 -41.45 6.04 -1.06
C ARG A 598 -41.90 6.66 0.26
N ILE A 599 -41.22 6.33 1.36
CA ILE A 599 -41.39 6.93 2.67
C ILE A 599 -40.22 7.90 2.87
N PRO A 600 -40.28 9.14 2.33
CA PRO A 600 -39.26 10.13 2.59
C PRO A 600 -39.19 10.32 4.10
N SER A 601 -37.97 10.28 4.59
CA SER A 601 -37.66 10.35 5.99
C SER A 601 -38.44 11.47 6.67
N THR A 602 -39.01 11.19 7.82
CA THR A 602 -39.27 12.16 8.89
C THR A 602 -37.95 12.73 9.43
N ARG A 603 -36.99 13.08 8.55
CA ARG A 603 -35.78 13.78 8.96
C ARG A 603 -36.22 15.12 9.53
N PRO A 604 -35.73 15.50 10.72
CA PRO A 604 -35.96 16.84 11.24
C PRO A 604 -35.45 17.84 10.21
N LYS A 605 -36.23 18.91 9.97
CA LYS A 605 -35.80 20.03 9.14
C LYS A 605 -34.49 20.58 9.71
N VAL A 606 -33.39 20.36 9.01
CA VAL A 606 -32.10 20.99 9.35
C VAL A 606 -32.27 22.48 9.10
N THR A 607 -32.19 23.29 10.15
CA THR A 607 -32.23 24.75 10.02
C THR A 607 -30.84 25.25 9.63
N LEU A 608 -30.75 26.48 9.10
CA LEU A 608 -29.45 27.08 8.72
C LEU A 608 -28.45 27.14 9.89
N ASP A 609 -28.98 27.15 11.11
CA ASP A 609 -28.20 27.24 12.35
C ASP A 609 -27.68 25.86 12.81
N ASP A 610 -28.16 24.76 12.21
CA ASP A 610 -27.73 23.39 12.50
C ASP A 610 -26.59 22.91 11.58
N LEU A 611 -26.20 23.71 10.57
CA LEU A 611 -25.12 23.39 9.65
C LEU A 611 -23.77 23.61 10.33
N LEU A 612 -22.91 22.58 10.36
CA LEU A 612 -21.55 22.65 10.90
C LEU A 612 -20.52 22.90 9.80
N ASP A 613 -19.39 23.51 10.18
CA ASP A 613 -18.21 23.56 9.33
C ASP A 613 -17.69 22.14 9.08
N VAL A 614 -17.40 21.81 7.82
CA VAL A 614 -16.89 20.48 7.45
C VAL A 614 -15.40 20.57 7.16
N ASP A 615 -14.61 19.75 7.86
CA ASP A 615 -13.20 19.55 7.55
C ASP A 615 -13.05 18.86 6.19
N VAL A 616 -12.23 19.43 5.32
CA VAL A 616 -11.96 18.85 4.01
C VAL A 616 -11.04 17.65 4.21
N PRO A 617 -11.41 16.43 3.73
CA PRO A 617 -10.57 15.26 3.92
C PRO A 617 -9.19 15.49 3.31
N SER A 618 -8.16 15.42 4.16
CA SER A 618 -6.77 15.38 3.70
C SER A 618 -6.57 14.10 2.89
N VAL A 619 -5.86 14.19 1.76
CA VAL A 619 -5.46 13.02 0.98
C VAL A 619 -4.76 12.03 1.91
N LEU A 620 -5.32 10.82 2.07
CA LEU A 620 -4.71 9.75 2.86
C LEU A 620 -3.26 9.54 2.39
N GLU A 621 -2.36 9.26 3.34
CA GLU A 621 -0.90 9.13 3.12
C GLU A 621 -0.58 8.25 1.89
N GLU A 622 -1.39 7.21 1.68
CA GLU A 622 -1.31 6.22 0.60
C GLU A 622 -1.47 6.80 -0.81
N TYR A 623 -2.26 7.86 -0.99
CA TYR A 623 -2.54 8.48 -2.29
C TYR A 623 -1.67 9.72 -2.57
N ARG A 624 -0.86 10.13 -1.59
CA ARG A 624 0.04 11.29 -1.65
C ARG A 624 1.11 11.13 -2.74
N SER A 625 1.54 9.89 -2.98
CA SER A 625 2.52 9.52 -4.01
C SER A 625 1.93 9.52 -5.43
N GLN A 626 0.62 9.27 -5.56
CA GLN A 626 -0.06 9.15 -6.85
C GLN A 626 -0.60 10.49 -7.37
N MET A 627 -1.04 11.38 -6.49
CA MET A 627 -1.71 12.63 -6.88
C MET A 627 -0.80 13.87 -6.89
N GLY A 628 0.43 13.77 -6.38
CA GLY A 628 1.25 14.95 -6.10
C GLY A 628 0.56 15.87 -5.08
N TYR A 629 1.21 16.98 -4.70
CA TYR A 629 0.68 17.93 -3.71
C TYR A 629 -0.49 18.76 -4.28
N ALA A 630 -1.59 18.10 -4.68
CA ALA A 630 -2.82 18.75 -5.10
C ALA A 630 -3.88 18.51 -4.02
N PRO A 631 -4.11 19.46 -3.08
CA PRO A 631 -5.35 19.42 -2.29
C PRO A 631 -6.52 19.39 -3.27
N LEU A 632 -7.62 18.72 -2.92
CA LEU A 632 -8.84 18.71 -3.71
C LEU A 632 -9.21 20.18 -4.05
N LEU A 633 -8.95 20.60 -5.28
CA LEU A 633 -9.25 21.95 -5.75
C LEU A 633 -10.77 22.14 -5.67
N GLY A 634 -11.22 23.17 -4.94
CA GLY A 634 -12.64 23.46 -4.72
C GLY A 634 -13.06 23.53 -3.25
N PHE A 635 -12.17 23.25 -2.29
CA PHE A 635 -12.53 23.18 -0.87
C PHE A 635 -11.60 23.98 0.04
N GLY A 636 -12.17 24.94 0.77
CA GLY A 636 -11.47 25.71 1.80
C GLY A 636 -11.94 27.17 1.87
N THR A 637 -11.69 27.80 3.01
CA THR A 637 -12.04 29.21 3.27
C THR A 637 -10.75 30.00 3.41
N VAL A 638 -10.62 31.11 2.66
CA VAL A 638 -9.46 31.98 2.78
C VAL A 638 -9.77 33.04 3.85
N LYS A 639 -8.95 33.09 4.90
CA LYS A 639 -9.02 34.11 5.93
C LYS A 639 -8.02 35.21 5.63
N TRP A 640 -8.42 36.45 5.87
CA TRP A 640 -7.60 37.64 5.70
C TRP A 640 -7.30 38.27 7.06
N GLU A 641 -6.03 38.58 7.31
CA GLU A 641 -5.58 39.25 8.53
C GLU A 641 -5.07 40.66 8.22
N GLU A 642 -5.76 41.67 8.75
CA GLU A 642 -5.44 43.08 8.47
C GLU A 642 -4.08 43.51 9.03
N SER A 643 -3.70 42.99 10.19
CA SER A 643 -2.43 43.26 10.89
C SER A 643 -1.20 42.92 10.03
N LYS A 644 -1.32 41.97 9.10
CA LYS A 644 -0.26 41.49 8.19
C LYS A 644 -0.42 42.03 6.76
N CYS A 645 -1.56 42.64 6.43
CA CYS A 645 -1.87 43.05 5.07
C CYS A 645 -1.07 44.28 4.64
N LEU A 646 -0.35 44.18 3.51
CA LEU A 646 0.38 45.32 2.94
C LEU A 646 -0.49 46.22 2.04
N GLY A 647 -1.69 45.80 1.65
CA GLY A 647 -2.55 46.56 0.73
C GLY A 647 -1.94 46.73 -0.67
N CYS A 648 -1.17 45.74 -1.13
CA CYS A 648 -0.36 45.77 -2.36
C CYS A 648 -1.08 45.25 -3.62
N LYS A 649 -2.36 44.85 -3.51
CA LYS A 649 -3.17 44.22 -4.58
C LYS A 649 -2.63 42.92 -5.18
N SER A 650 -1.53 42.36 -4.68
CA SER A 650 -0.92 41.15 -5.25
C SER A 650 -1.84 39.93 -5.24
N CYS A 651 -2.71 39.80 -4.22
CA CYS A 651 -3.66 38.70 -4.10
C CYS A 651 -4.83 38.79 -5.09
N GLU A 652 -5.28 39.99 -5.43
CA GLU A 652 -6.31 40.26 -6.43
C GLU A 652 -5.77 39.93 -7.83
N ILE A 653 -4.60 40.47 -8.19
CA ILE A 653 -3.95 40.23 -9.49
C ILE A 653 -3.62 38.74 -9.71
N ALA A 654 -3.32 38.00 -8.64
CA ALA A 654 -2.93 36.61 -8.69
C ALA A 654 -4.12 35.62 -8.67
N CYS A 655 -5.35 36.10 -8.43
CA CYS A 655 -6.50 35.24 -8.34
C CYS A 655 -6.96 34.83 -9.75
N PRO A 656 -6.93 33.54 -10.13
CA PRO A 656 -7.35 33.12 -11.46
C PRO A 656 -8.87 33.22 -11.69
N GLU A 657 -9.66 33.30 -10.60
CA GLU A 657 -11.12 33.35 -10.62
C GLU A 657 -11.67 34.73 -10.21
N ASP A 658 -10.80 35.76 -10.09
CA ASP A 658 -11.16 37.11 -9.65
C ASP A 658 -11.97 37.17 -8.33
N ALA A 659 -11.74 36.19 -7.45
CA ALA A 659 -12.46 36.00 -6.20
C ALA A 659 -11.98 36.88 -5.04
N VAL A 660 -10.93 37.68 -5.23
CA VAL A 660 -10.33 38.51 -4.19
C VAL A 660 -10.32 39.95 -4.67
N THR A 661 -10.95 40.86 -3.93
CA THR A 661 -11.03 42.28 -4.28
C THR A 661 -10.45 43.12 -3.14
N LEU A 662 -9.50 44.02 -3.42
CA LEU A 662 -9.07 45.02 -2.45
C LEU A 662 -9.96 46.25 -2.52
N LYS A 663 -10.81 46.46 -1.50
CA LYS A 663 -11.62 47.67 -1.40
C LYS A 663 -10.83 48.83 -0.80
N PRO A 664 -11.04 50.08 -1.27
CA PRO A 664 -10.38 51.28 -0.76
C PRO A 664 -10.99 51.73 0.58
N VAL A 665 -11.04 50.84 1.57
CA VAL A 665 -11.58 51.08 2.91
C VAL A 665 -10.48 50.85 3.94
N ILE A 666 -10.38 51.74 4.92
CA ILE A 666 -9.45 51.65 6.04
C ILE A 666 -10.24 51.39 7.33
N ASP A 667 -9.95 50.28 8.01
CA ASP A 667 -10.56 49.95 9.30
C ASP A 667 -9.73 50.52 10.46
N VAL A 668 -9.82 51.84 10.63
CA VAL A 668 -9.08 52.56 11.69
C VAL A 668 -9.34 52.01 13.11
N PRO A 669 -10.55 51.57 13.48
CA PRO A 669 -10.78 50.90 14.76
C PRO A 669 -9.86 49.69 15.03
N ALA A 670 -9.61 48.86 14.00
CA ALA A 670 -8.77 47.67 14.10
C ALA A 670 -7.32 48.01 14.46
N PHE A 671 -6.85 49.21 14.09
CA PHE A 671 -5.49 49.66 14.39
C PHE A 671 -5.20 49.74 15.88
N PHE A 672 -6.21 49.82 16.76
CA PHE A 672 -6.02 49.86 18.21
C PHE A 672 -6.01 48.47 18.86
N GLU A 673 -6.28 47.43 18.07
CA GLU A 673 -6.42 46.04 18.54
C GLU A 673 -5.18 45.20 18.21
N PHE A 674 -4.33 45.65 17.28
CA PHE A 674 -3.08 44.97 16.93
C PHE A 674 -2.08 44.96 18.11
N SER A 675 -1.32 43.88 18.28
CA SER A 675 -0.22 43.87 19.24
C SER A 675 0.93 44.77 18.79
N ASP A 676 1.77 45.22 19.74
CA ASP A 676 2.97 46.00 19.38
C ASP A 676 3.94 45.17 18.53
N GLU A 677 4.04 43.85 18.77
CA GLU A 677 4.81 42.90 17.95
C GLU A 677 4.31 42.84 16.49
N ALA A 678 3.00 42.85 16.26
CA ALA A 678 2.43 42.85 14.90
C ALA A 678 2.75 44.16 14.15
N ILE A 679 2.80 45.28 14.87
CA ILE A 679 3.18 46.59 14.30
C ILE A 679 4.67 46.65 13.96
N ASP A 680 5.50 46.00 14.76
CA ASP A 680 6.95 45.93 14.56
C ASP A 680 7.33 45.10 13.33
N ASN A 681 6.52 44.09 13.00
CA ASN A 681 6.70 43.23 11.82
C ASN A 681 6.24 43.88 10.49
N LEU A 682 5.56 45.03 10.54
CA LEU A 682 5.14 45.77 9.35
C LEU A 682 6.28 46.63 8.76
N PRO A 683 6.21 46.99 7.47
CA PRO A 683 7.15 47.96 6.89
C PRO A 683 7.21 49.26 7.69
N VAL A 684 8.42 49.81 7.87
CA VAL A 684 8.73 50.94 8.77
C VAL A 684 7.73 52.10 8.65
N ASN A 685 7.36 52.48 7.43
CA ASN A 685 6.42 53.59 7.19
C ASN A 685 5.00 53.29 7.69
N LYS A 686 4.55 52.03 7.55
CA LYS A 686 3.21 51.59 7.93
C LYS A 686 3.10 51.40 9.45
N GLY A 687 4.13 50.80 10.07
CA GLY A 687 4.22 50.68 11.52
C GLY A 687 4.27 52.07 12.19
N LEU A 688 5.07 53.00 11.66
CA LEU A 688 5.14 54.38 12.17
C LEU A 688 3.79 55.11 12.03
N PHE A 689 3.07 54.91 10.92
CA PHE A 689 1.75 55.49 10.71
C PHE A 689 0.75 54.99 11.77
N TYR A 690 0.68 53.69 12.03
CA TYR A 690 -0.20 53.13 13.06
C TYR A 690 0.12 53.63 14.46
N ARG A 691 1.42 53.68 14.84
CA ARG A 691 1.84 54.23 16.13
C ARG A 691 1.49 55.71 16.27
N THR A 692 1.62 56.47 15.17
CA THR A 692 1.28 57.91 15.16
C THR A 692 -0.22 58.13 15.34
N ILE A 693 -1.07 57.36 14.64
CA ILE A 693 -2.53 57.42 14.83
C ILE A 693 -2.89 57.05 16.27
N ARG A 694 -2.32 55.96 16.81
CA ARG A 694 -2.53 55.56 18.22
C ARG A 694 -2.15 56.66 19.20
N GLY A 695 -1.01 57.31 18.98
CA GLY A 695 -0.50 58.38 19.86
C GLY A 695 -1.25 59.71 19.75
N LEU A 696 -1.85 60.01 18.60
CA LEU A 696 -2.64 61.23 18.37
C LEU A 696 -4.10 61.10 18.81
N ALA A 697 -4.61 59.87 18.95
CA ALA A 697 -6.02 59.64 19.24
C ALA A 697 -6.39 59.99 20.69
N SER A 698 -7.18 61.05 20.86
CA SER A 698 -7.78 61.40 22.16
C SER A 698 -8.99 60.51 22.53
N LYS A 699 -9.59 59.83 21.55
CA LYS A 699 -10.68 58.84 21.69
C LYS A 699 -10.54 57.76 20.62
N LYS A 700 -10.90 56.51 20.92
CA LYS A 700 -10.87 55.40 19.94
C LYS A 700 -11.87 55.69 18.80
N PRO A 701 -11.41 55.74 17.53
CA PRO A 701 -12.28 55.87 16.37
C PRO A 701 -13.22 54.66 16.25
N VAL A 702 -14.43 54.88 15.73
CA VAL A 702 -15.47 53.83 15.60
C VAL A 702 -15.87 53.59 14.15
N GLU A 703 -15.54 54.52 13.25
CA GLU A 703 -15.96 54.50 11.85
C GLU A 703 -14.81 54.07 10.93
N LYS A 704 -15.15 53.34 9.87
CA LYS A 704 -14.23 53.00 8.78
C LYS A 704 -14.12 54.17 7.81
N ILE A 705 -12.94 54.40 7.25
CA ILE A 705 -12.69 55.50 6.31
C ILE A 705 -12.67 54.94 4.89
N VAL A 706 -13.55 55.45 4.01
CA VAL A 706 -13.54 55.13 2.57
C VAL A 706 -12.66 56.14 1.84
N LEU A 707 -11.73 55.67 1.03
CA LEU A 707 -10.86 56.52 0.20
C LEU A 707 -11.53 56.80 -1.15
N GLU A 708 -11.30 58.00 -1.68
CA GLU A 708 -11.84 58.44 -2.98
C GLU A 708 -11.17 57.72 -4.19
N GLU A 709 -9.95 57.20 -4.01
CA GLU A 709 -9.19 56.49 -5.04
C GLU A 709 -8.42 55.30 -4.44
N ASP A 710 -8.18 54.28 -5.26
CA ASP A 710 -7.35 53.13 -4.93
C ASP A 710 -5.89 53.54 -4.72
N LYS A 711 -5.46 53.63 -3.45
CA LYS A 711 -4.08 53.95 -3.09
C LYS A 711 -3.34 52.70 -2.57
N PRO A 712 -2.26 52.27 -3.23
CA PRO A 712 -1.45 51.15 -2.76
C PRO A 712 -0.97 51.38 -1.32
N GLY A 713 -1.15 50.40 -0.44
CA GLY A 713 -0.77 50.47 0.97
C GLY A 713 -1.95 50.47 1.95
N PHE A 714 -3.14 50.82 1.49
CA PHE A 714 -4.36 50.94 2.29
C PHE A 714 -5.54 50.26 1.59
N GLY A 715 -6.30 49.45 2.34
CA GLY A 715 -7.47 48.77 1.82
C GLY A 715 -7.85 47.52 2.64
N THR A 716 -9.11 47.13 2.54
CA THR A 716 -9.68 45.92 3.13
C THR A 716 -9.79 44.86 2.04
N VAL A 717 -9.25 43.66 2.26
CA VAL A 717 -9.41 42.56 1.30
C VAL A 717 -10.75 41.90 1.57
N GLU A 718 -11.59 41.85 0.55
CA GLU A 718 -12.81 41.05 0.55
C GLU A 718 -12.65 39.85 -0.38
N ILE A 719 -13.16 38.71 0.07
CA ILE A 719 -13.06 37.45 -0.65
C ILE A 719 -14.47 37.00 -0.98
N ASP A 720 -14.73 36.87 -2.28
CA ASP A 720 -15.96 36.30 -2.78
C ASP A 720 -15.87 34.77 -2.72
N LEU A 721 -16.53 34.21 -1.70
CA LEU A 721 -16.59 32.77 -1.50
C LEU A 721 -17.26 32.07 -2.68
N TRP A 722 -18.12 32.73 -3.46
CA TRP A 722 -18.79 32.17 -4.64
C TRP A 722 -17.84 31.86 -5.80
N LEU A 723 -16.80 32.69 -5.97
CA LEU A 723 -15.81 32.55 -7.05
C LEU A 723 -14.56 31.81 -6.56
N CYS A 724 -14.25 31.87 -5.26
CA CYS A 724 -13.03 31.27 -4.73
C CYS A 724 -13.07 29.73 -4.82
N VAL A 725 -12.13 29.15 -5.58
CA VAL A 725 -11.93 27.69 -5.70
C VAL A 725 -10.84 27.14 -4.78
N ALA A 726 -10.40 27.92 -3.78
CA ALA A 726 -9.37 27.55 -2.81
C ALA A 726 -8.04 27.07 -3.45
N CYS A 727 -7.65 27.62 -4.61
CA CYS A 727 -6.44 27.20 -5.35
C CYS A 727 -5.10 27.57 -4.68
N ARG A 728 -5.14 28.28 -3.54
CA ARG A 728 -3.98 28.75 -2.76
C ARG A 728 -3.05 29.74 -3.48
N THR A 729 -3.36 30.17 -4.71
CA THR A 729 -2.51 31.11 -5.46
C THR A 729 -2.39 32.47 -4.77
N CYS A 730 -3.50 33.01 -4.24
CA CYS A 730 -3.51 34.29 -3.51
C CYS A 730 -2.69 34.24 -2.21
N VAL A 731 -2.71 33.10 -1.50
CA VAL A 731 -1.88 32.84 -0.31
C VAL A 731 -0.39 32.80 -0.69
N ARG A 732 -0.03 32.01 -1.71
CA ARG A 732 1.38 31.87 -2.16
C ARG A 732 2.00 33.17 -2.65
N ARG A 733 1.20 34.07 -3.22
CA ARG A 733 1.68 35.35 -3.77
C ARG A 733 1.49 36.52 -2.81
N CYS A 734 1.01 36.31 -1.58
CA CYS A 734 0.85 37.37 -0.61
C CYS A 734 2.22 37.76 0.00
N PRO A 735 2.74 38.98 -0.23
CA PRO A 735 4.06 39.38 0.26
C PRO A 735 4.02 39.92 1.70
N GLY A 736 3.02 39.56 2.50
CA GLY A 736 2.89 40.01 3.90
C GLY A 736 4.01 39.46 4.79
N PRO A 737 4.14 39.96 6.03
CA PRO A 737 5.11 39.44 6.99
C PRO A 737 4.90 37.94 7.27
N GLU A 738 6.00 37.21 7.50
CA GLU A 738 6.01 35.76 7.79
C GLU A 738 5.35 34.89 6.70
N ASP A 739 4.15 34.36 6.96
CA ASP A 739 3.38 33.46 6.08
C ASP A 739 2.40 34.20 5.13
N GLY A 740 2.42 35.53 5.14
CA GLY A 740 1.51 36.38 4.37
C GLY A 740 0.24 36.78 5.15
N ALA A 741 -0.59 37.62 4.55
CA ALA A 741 -1.82 38.15 5.15
C ALA A 741 -3.09 37.35 4.83
N LEU A 742 -2.93 36.27 4.06
CA LEU A 742 -4.03 35.39 3.65
C LEU A 742 -3.67 33.96 4.04
N GLU A 743 -4.56 33.30 4.77
CA GLU A 743 -4.40 31.90 5.18
C GLU A 743 -5.53 31.07 4.57
N LEU A 744 -5.22 29.88 4.04
CA LEU A 744 -6.22 28.95 3.54
C LEU A 744 -6.52 27.92 4.63
N GLU A 745 -7.70 27.98 5.21
CA GLU A 745 -8.21 26.93 6.06
C GLU A 745 -8.88 25.85 5.22
N LEU A 746 -8.52 24.59 5.44
CA LEU A 746 -9.18 23.43 4.84
C LEU A 746 -10.51 23.10 5.56
N LYS A 747 -11.27 24.15 5.84
CA LYS A 747 -12.60 24.10 6.47
C LYS A 747 -13.60 24.76 5.55
N TRP A 748 -14.76 24.15 5.43
CA TRP A 748 -15.83 24.67 4.60
C TRP A 748 -16.99 25.19 5.43
N ASN A 749 -17.23 26.50 5.35
CA ASN A 749 -18.32 27.18 6.03
C ASN A 749 -19.62 27.04 5.22
N LEU A 750 -20.30 25.91 5.43
CA LEU A 750 -21.62 25.62 4.85
C LEU A 750 -22.69 26.66 5.21
N PRO A 751 -22.80 27.16 6.47
CA PRO A 751 -23.80 28.16 6.83
C PRO A 751 -23.76 29.43 5.99
N GLU A 752 -22.56 29.96 5.72
CA GLU A 752 -22.38 31.22 4.99
C GLU A 752 -22.65 31.07 3.49
N VAL A 753 -22.24 29.93 2.92
CA VAL A 753 -22.54 29.57 1.52
C VAL A 753 -24.05 29.45 1.31
N VAL A 754 -24.76 28.75 2.20
CA VAL A 754 -26.22 28.59 2.07
C VAL A 754 -26.96 29.90 2.36
N ARG A 755 -26.45 30.76 3.26
CA ARG A 755 -26.99 32.12 3.45
C ARG A 755 -26.87 32.98 2.19
N GLN A 756 -25.73 32.94 1.50
CA GLN A 756 -25.54 33.65 0.23
C GLN A 756 -26.47 33.11 -0.87
N ILE A 757 -26.74 31.80 -0.90
CA ILE A 757 -27.74 31.19 -1.82
C ILE A 757 -29.16 31.69 -1.53
N ARG A 758 -29.55 31.89 -0.27
CA ARG A 758 -30.87 32.47 0.05
C ARG A 758 -30.95 33.97 -0.20
N ALA A 759 -29.82 34.68 -0.13
CA ALA A 759 -29.73 36.12 -0.34
C ALA A 759 -29.52 36.51 -1.82
N GLY A 760 -29.02 35.60 -2.66
CA GLY A 760 -28.75 35.77 -4.08
C GLY A 760 -29.77 35.04 -4.95
N VAL A 761 -30.65 35.84 -5.54
CA VAL A 761 -31.68 35.56 -6.55
C VAL A 761 -31.29 34.48 -7.58
N LEU A 762 -32.24 33.55 -7.82
CA LEU A 762 -32.36 32.70 -9.01
C LEU A 762 -32.60 33.52 -10.28
#